data_AF-Q49546-F1
#
_entry.id   AF-Q49546-F1
#
_cell.length_a   1.000
_cell.length_b   1.000
_cell.length_c   1.000
_cell.angle_alpha   90.00
_cell.angle_beta   90.00
_cell.angle_gamma   90.00
#
_symmetry.space_group_name_H-M   'P 1'
#
loop_
_entity.id
_entity.type
_entity.pdbx_description
1 polymer ?
#
loop_
_entity_poly.entity_id
_entity_poly.type
_entity_poly.pdbx_seq_one_letter_code
_entity_poly.pdbx_strand_id
1 'polypeptide(L)'
;MQSAKSSLDAKVAEITKKLETFNKDKEAKFNELKQTRNQIQEFINTNKNNPNYSELISQLTSKRDSKNSVTDSSNKSDIESANTELKQALAKANADKVQADNLAKSIKEQLNNSVSNANTLSAKLTDKDNTIQQAKTELEKEVQKADQAIKSNNTASMQSAKSSLDAKVAEITKKLETFNKDKEAKFNELKQTRNQIQEFINTNKNNPNYSELISQLTSKRDSKNSVTDSSNKSDIESANTELKQALAKANADKVQADNLAKSIKEQLNNSVSNANTLSAKLTDKDNTIQQAKTELEKEVQKANQAIKSNNTASMQSAKSSLDAKVAEITKKLETFNKDKEAKFNELKQTRNQIQEFINTNKNNPNYSELISQLTSKRDSKNSVTDSSNKSDIESANTELKQALNTAKAKKSSIDNELRPLKNDLQSKIEEFGPIRNTNFSWISSKLETTKNKLAEELTKADAIKNNPSSSKQALKDSSQQVQKLGNELLKTITEEFGKVETKNSNIGYRLFKLAQAEQFNNSDVDKLKNAWEEKQTLLSKKQKLGNQSTKDYLTQLSTEMSTQESTIKKVIVNIQAHIRNNLNSQYRLEADKLIANMKRGYGDKVGIESLQKWQDLMDDSVLSVDDSLKDDFNKALRVLVGDYTKNPPVSSWFINKRNRSIENYQNLRNLILVRENEILLDKAKDLDKRAEKTIKFVDENINSLDQRAKRLKQEILNAKNDLSNFTLNHQKNQFTAKDITPKISLLENKLNEINQYLLPIIKEKAVSKISEIEKNKKELEDIIRSNFYLWEKVEINKYISELTNKQVELRSNINFENKWESIKDTLDNLNIKENVSLLKEVIINNSNAQYSINRILSTVPEFIKVAQTTRSNNLRSLAEIQFKPTLLDIDKNLKEVKKILDENKTLNSDNIAKLNEKIRLLVDRSRELKESLRWFDRQNENISDQRIKNKLDEVRELLKNV
;
A
#
# COMPACT_ATOMS: atom_id res chain seq x y z
N MET A 1 -166.86 -49.04 -64.22
CA MET A 1 -166.24 -48.92 -62.88
C MET A 1 -165.05 -49.85 -62.67
N GLN A 2 -165.06 -51.10 -63.16
CA GLN A 2 -163.96 -52.05 -62.95
C GLN A 2 -162.64 -51.67 -63.67
N SER A 3 -162.69 -51.05 -64.87
CA SER A 3 -161.48 -50.64 -65.61
C SER A 3 -160.74 -49.41 -65.05
N ALA A 4 -161.46 -48.46 -64.42
CA ALA A 4 -160.86 -47.27 -63.80
C ALA A 4 -160.08 -47.60 -62.52
N LYS A 5 -160.55 -48.59 -61.75
CA LYS A 5 -159.85 -49.12 -60.57
C LYS A 5 -158.54 -49.81 -60.97
N SER A 6 -158.55 -50.66 -61.99
CA SER A 6 -157.35 -51.33 -62.50
C SER A 6 -156.27 -50.36 -63.04
N SER A 7 -156.67 -49.23 -63.65
CA SER A 7 -155.73 -48.19 -64.11
C SER A 7 -155.13 -47.37 -62.97
N LEU A 8 -155.92 -47.06 -61.94
CA LEU A 8 -155.44 -46.41 -60.72
C LEU A 8 -154.49 -47.33 -59.94
N ASP A 9 -154.84 -48.59 -59.77
CA ASP A 9 -154.02 -49.60 -59.09
C ASP A 9 -152.69 -49.83 -59.84
N ALA A 10 -152.69 -49.79 -61.18
CA ALA A 10 -151.46 -49.87 -61.99
C ALA A 10 -150.58 -48.62 -61.85
N LYS A 11 -151.14 -47.40 -61.84
CA LYS A 11 -150.40 -46.16 -61.58
C LYS A 11 -149.87 -46.09 -60.15
N VAL A 12 -150.65 -46.55 -59.17
CA VAL A 12 -150.21 -46.67 -57.77
C VAL A 12 -149.07 -47.66 -57.67
N ALA A 13 -149.15 -48.85 -58.31
CA ALA A 13 -148.06 -49.82 -58.34
C ALA A 13 -146.79 -49.26 -59.04
N GLU A 14 -146.95 -48.50 -60.12
CA GLU A 14 -145.85 -47.82 -60.81
C GLU A 14 -145.19 -46.73 -59.94
N ILE A 15 -146.00 -45.90 -59.26
CA ILE A 15 -145.53 -44.87 -58.34
C ILE A 15 -144.86 -45.49 -57.12
N THR A 16 -145.43 -46.56 -56.54
CA THR A 16 -144.84 -47.33 -55.44
C THR A 16 -143.49 -47.90 -55.85
N LYS A 17 -143.38 -48.48 -57.06
CA LYS A 17 -142.10 -48.99 -57.59
C LYS A 17 -141.07 -47.88 -57.83
N LYS A 18 -141.49 -46.71 -58.31
CA LYS A 18 -140.64 -45.52 -58.46
C LYS A 18 -140.17 -44.99 -57.10
N LEU A 19 -141.03 -44.95 -56.09
CA LEU A 19 -140.71 -44.56 -54.71
C LEU A 19 -139.76 -45.57 -54.05
N GLU A 20 -139.99 -46.87 -54.19
CA GLU A 20 -139.09 -47.92 -53.70
C GLU A 20 -137.71 -47.80 -54.34
N THR A 21 -137.65 -47.55 -55.65
CA THR A 21 -136.38 -47.37 -56.39
C THR A 21 -135.67 -46.09 -55.93
N PHE A 22 -136.40 -44.98 -55.77
CA PHE A 22 -135.85 -43.73 -55.25
C PHE A 22 -135.33 -43.87 -53.81
N ASN A 23 -136.07 -44.55 -52.94
CA ASN A 23 -135.67 -44.77 -51.54
C ASN A 23 -134.43 -45.68 -51.44
N LYS A 24 -134.35 -46.76 -52.23
CA LYS A 24 -133.15 -47.61 -52.30
C LYS A 24 -131.92 -46.84 -52.79
N ASP A 25 -132.09 -46.00 -53.81
CA ASP A 25 -131.00 -45.17 -54.35
C ASP A 25 -130.57 -44.08 -53.35
N LYS A 26 -131.52 -43.41 -52.68
CA LYS A 26 -131.24 -42.47 -51.59
C LYS A 26 -130.50 -43.15 -50.42
N GLU A 27 -130.94 -44.34 -50.01
CA GLU A 27 -130.29 -45.15 -48.98
C GLU A 27 -128.86 -45.52 -49.39
N ALA A 28 -128.65 -45.94 -50.65
CA ALA A 28 -127.31 -46.19 -51.19
C ALA A 28 -126.42 -44.93 -51.12
N LYS A 29 -126.94 -43.76 -51.52
CA LYS A 29 -126.21 -42.48 -51.42
C LYS A 29 -125.90 -42.07 -49.98
N PHE A 30 -126.81 -42.34 -49.04
CA PHE A 30 -126.56 -42.11 -47.62
C PHE A 30 -125.48 -43.05 -47.07
N ASN A 31 -125.49 -44.31 -47.49
CA ASN A 31 -124.44 -45.27 -47.14
C ASN A 31 -123.07 -44.84 -47.70
N GLU A 32 -123.00 -44.30 -48.93
CA GLU A 32 -121.77 -43.68 -49.46
C GLU A 32 -121.29 -42.51 -48.59
N LEU A 33 -122.21 -41.62 -48.15
CA LEU A 33 -121.87 -40.52 -47.24
C LEU A 33 -121.31 -41.02 -45.91
N LYS A 34 -121.91 -42.06 -45.32
CA LYS A 34 -121.42 -42.71 -44.09
C LYS A 34 -120.01 -43.28 -44.29
N GLN A 35 -119.74 -43.89 -45.44
CA GLN A 35 -118.41 -44.37 -45.79
C GLN A 35 -117.39 -43.23 -45.90
N THR A 36 -117.72 -42.13 -46.57
CA THR A 36 -116.84 -40.95 -46.66
C THR A 36 -116.52 -40.36 -45.27
N ARG A 37 -117.52 -40.28 -44.38
CA ARG A 37 -117.30 -39.84 -42.98
C ARG A 37 -116.34 -40.76 -42.24
N ASN A 38 -116.49 -42.08 -42.40
CA ASN A 38 -115.58 -43.06 -41.80
C ASN A 38 -114.15 -42.92 -42.34
N GLN A 39 -113.97 -42.74 -43.65
CA GLN A 39 -112.67 -42.51 -44.27
C GLN A 39 -111.98 -41.24 -43.73
N ILE A 40 -112.75 -40.16 -43.53
CA ILE A 40 -112.23 -38.94 -42.88
C ILE A 40 -111.83 -39.20 -41.42
N GLN A 41 -112.65 -39.94 -40.67
CA GLN A 41 -112.35 -40.27 -39.28
C GLN A 41 -111.09 -41.13 -39.15
N GLU A 42 -110.89 -42.09 -40.06
CA GLU A 42 -109.69 -42.91 -40.15
C GLU A 42 -108.46 -42.05 -40.49
N PHE A 43 -108.58 -41.15 -41.47
CA PHE A 43 -107.53 -40.19 -41.80
C PHE A 43 -107.14 -39.35 -40.58
N ILE A 44 -108.12 -38.81 -39.84
CA ILE A 44 -107.88 -38.02 -38.64
C ILE A 44 -107.17 -38.84 -37.56
N ASN A 45 -107.67 -40.04 -37.25
CA ASN A 45 -107.12 -40.89 -36.19
C ASN A 45 -105.68 -41.33 -36.49
N THR A 46 -105.37 -41.60 -37.74
CA THR A 46 -104.03 -42.01 -38.20
C THR A 46 -103.01 -40.87 -38.07
N ASN A 47 -103.46 -39.62 -38.21
CA ASN A 47 -102.58 -38.45 -38.37
C ASN A 47 -102.60 -37.46 -37.19
N LYS A 48 -103.51 -37.63 -36.21
CA LYS A 48 -103.74 -36.69 -35.09
C LYS A 48 -102.52 -36.36 -34.22
N ASN A 49 -101.56 -37.29 -34.14
CA ASN A 49 -100.36 -37.13 -33.29
C ASN A 49 -99.18 -36.51 -34.05
N ASN A 50 -99.30 -36.29 -35.36
CA ASN A 50 -98.22 -35.66 -36.13
C ASN A 50 -98.35 -34.14 -36.03
N PRO A 51 -97.37 -33.44 -35.44
CA PRO A 51 -97.47 -32.01 -35.20
C PRO A 51 -97.56 -31.20 -36.50
N ASN A 52 -97.07 -31.73 -37.63
CA ASN A 52 -97.12 -31.06 -38.93
C ASN A 52 -98.52 -31.07 -39.57
N TYR A 53 -99.46 -31.85 -39.03
CA TYR A 53 -100.81 -31.98 -39.57
C TYR A 53 -101.88 -31.32 -38.70
N SER A 54 -101.49 -30.63 -37.62
CA SER A 54 -102.42 -30.04 -36.66
C SER A 54 -103.48 -29.14 -37.31
N GLU A 55 -103.06 -28.23 -38.21
CA GLU A 55 -103.95 -27.32 -38.93
C GLU A 55 -104.88 -28.06 -39.91
N LEU A 56 -104.32 -28.94 -40.74
CA LEU A 56 -105.05 -29.83 -41.64
C LEU A 56 -106.14 -30.64 -40.90
N ILE A 57 -105.74 -31.30 -39.81
CA ILE A 57 -106.60 -32.16 -39.01
C ILE A 57 -107.72 -31.34 -38.39
N SER A 58 -107.42 -30.14 -37.88
CA SER A 58 -108.42 -29.20 -37.37
C SER A 58 -109.44 -28.81 -38.46
N GLN A 59 -108.96 -28.38 -39.64
CA GLN A 59 -109.82 -27.98 -40.76
C GLN A 59 -110.71 -29.13 -41.25
N LEU A 60 -110.15 -30.33 -41.42
CA LEU A 60 -110.89 -31.50 -41.88
C LEU A 60 -111.91 -31.99 -40.83
N THR A 61 -111.57 -31.93 -39.54
CA THR A 61 -112.47 -32.24 -38.43
C THR A 61 -113.67 -31.28 -38.42
N SER A 62 -113.42 -29.97 -38.46
CA SER A 62 -114.48 -28.96 -38.52
C SER A 62 -115.38 -29.14 -39.74
N LYS A 63 -114.80 -29.45 -40.91
CA LYS A 63 -115.58 -29.66 -42.13
C LYS A 63 -116.46 -30.91 -42.05
N ARG A 64 -115.94 -32.02 -41.52
CA ARG A 64 -116.73 -33.24 -41.25
C ARG A 64 -117.88 -32.94 -40.30
N ASP A 65 -117.59 -32.30 -39.17
CA ASP A 65 -118.58 -32.06 -38.12
C ASP A 65 -119.69 -31.11 -38.58
N SER A 66 -119.36 -30.12 -39.43
CA SER A 66 -120.35 -29.23 -40.06
C SER A 66 -121.40 -29.96 -40.91
N LYS A 67 -121.13 -31.21 -41.30
CA LYS A 67 -122.04 -32.03 -42.11
C LYS A 67 -122.72 -33.14 -41.32
N ASN A 68 -122.58 -33.20 -39.99
CA ASN A 68 -123.24 -34.22 -39.15
C ASN A 68 -124.77 -34.10 -39.12
N SER A 69 -125.32 -32.93 -39.43
CA SER A 69 -126.78 -32.69 -39.49
C SER A 69 -127.48 -33.41 -40.65
N VAL A 70 -126.73 -33.92 -41.65
CA VAL A 70 -127.30 -34.67 -42.78
C VAL A 70 -127.48 -36.14 -42.40
N THR A 71 -128.74 -36.56 -42.27
CA THR A 71 -129.21 -37.89 -41.83
C THR A 71 -129.84 -38.70 -42.96
N ASP A 72 -130.20 -39.95 -42.70
CA ASP A 72 -130.94 -40.83 -43.63
C ASP A 72 -132.32 -40.26 -44.02
N SER A 73 -132.90 -39.41 -43.18
CA SER A 73 -134.14 -38.69 -43.45
C SER A 73 -133.98 -37.44 -44.35
N SER A 74 -132.76 -36.94 -44.59
CA SER A 74 -132.50 -35.74 -45.40
C SER A 74 -132.85 -35.92 -46.88
N ASN A 75 -132.95 -34.83 -47.67
CA ASN A 75 -133.21 -34.96 -49.11
C ASN A 75 -132.02 -35.62 -49.81
N LYS A 76 -132.28 -36.36 -50.90
CA LYS A 76 -131.23 -37.01 -51.70
C LYS A 76 -130.19 -35.99 -52.19
N SER A 77 -130.61 -34.80 -52.63
CA SER A 77 -129.73 -33.71 -53.06
C SER A 77 -128.79 -33.20 -51.96
N ASP A 78 -129.27 -33.13 -50.72
CA ASP A 78 -128.50 -32.66 -49.57
C ASP A 78 -127.44 -33.71 -49.17
N ILE A 79 -127.81 -35.00 -49.26
CA ILE A 79 -126.89 -36.14 -49.06
C ILE A 79 -125.78 -36.13 -50.12
N GLU A 80 -126.13 -35.97 -51.40
CA GLU A 80 -125.16 -35.91 -52.51
C GLU A 80 -124.23 -34.70 -52.40
N SER A 81 -124.77 -33.53 -52.04
CA SER A 81 -124.00 -32.30 -51.84
C SER A 81 -123.02 -32.45 -50.67
N ALA A 82 -123.50 -32.94 -49.51
CA ALA A 82 -122.64 -33.18 -48.36
C ALA A 82 -121.55 -34.22 -48.65
N ASN A 83 -121.87 -35.30 -49.38
CA ASN A 83 -120.89 -36.31 -49.76
C ASN A 83 -119.82 -35.74 -50.70
N THR A 84 -120.22 -34.92 -51.67
CA THR A 84 -119.31 -34.25 -52.61
C THR A 84 -118.37 -33.30 -51.88
N GLU A 85 -118.88 -32.45 -50.98
CA GLU A 85 -118.06 -31.53 -50.20
C GLU A 85 -117.08 -32.27 -49.28
N LEU A 86 -117.50 -33.38 -48.65
CA LEU A 86 -116.61 -34.17 -47.79
C LEU A 86 -115.54 -34.92 -48.60
N LYS A 87 -115.88 -35.45 -49.78
CA LYS A 87 -114.90 -36.05 -50.71
C LYS A 87 -113.87 -35.02 -51.16
N GLN A 88 -114.30 -33.80 -51.49
CA GLN A 88 -113.39 -32.70 -51.84
C GLN A 88 -112.49 -32.30 -50.66
N ALA A 89 -113.04 -32.20 -49.45
CA ALA A 89 -112.27 -31.87 -48.25
C ALA A 89 -111.22 -32.95 -47.93
N LEU A 90 -111.58 -34.23 -48.07
CA LEU A 90 -110.65 -35.35 -47.90
C LEU A 90 -109.56 -35.36 -48.99
N ALA A 91 -109.92 -35.07 -50.25
CA ALA A 91 -108.95 -34.96 -51.34
C ALA A 91 -107.96 -33.82 -51.11
N LYS A 92 -108.45 -32.64 -50.70
CA LYS A 92 -107.61 -31.51 -50.30
C LYS A 92 -106.70 -31.90 -49.13
N ALA A 93 -107.23 -32.58 -48.13
CA ALA A 93 -106.44 -32.97 -46.97
C ALA A 93 -105.30 -33.95 -47.31
N ASN A 94 -105.53 -34.88 -48.24
CA ASN A 94 -104.48 -35.75 -48.75
C ASN A 94 -103.40 -34.96 -49.51
N ALA A 95 -103.78 -33.97 -50.31
CA ALA A 95 -102.83 -33.11 -51.03
C ALA A 95 -102.00 -32.24 -50.06
N ASP A 96 -102.64 -31.58 -49.09
CA ASP A 96 -101.98 -30.77 -48.06
C ASP A 96 -101.01 -31.64 -47.23
N LYS A 97 -101.39 -32.89 -46.91
CA LYS A 97 -100.51 -33.85 -46.23
C LYS A 97 -99.24 -34.13 -47.05
N VAL A 98 -99.37 -34.42 -48.34
CA VAL A 98 -98.21 -34.65 -49.23
C VAL A 98 -97.30 -33.42 -49.28
N GLN A 99 -97.88 -32.22 -49.32
CA GLN A 99 -97.11 -30.98 -49.29
C GLN A 99 -96.35 -30.80 -47.97
N ALA A 100 -97.00 -31.05 -46.83
CA ALA A 100 -96.38 -30.98 -45.52
C ALA A 100 -95.26 -32.03 -45.35
N ASP A 101 -95.47 -33.26 -45.84
CA ASP A 101 -94.45 -34.33 -45.86
C ASP A 101 -93.21 -33.91 -46.67
N ASN A 102 -93.42 -33.36 -47.87
CA ASN A 102 -92.34 -32.89 -48.74
C ASN A 102 -91.55 -31.73 -48.12
N LEU A 103 -92.25 -30.77 -47.51
CA LEU A 103 -91.63 -29.64 -46.81
C LEU A 103 -90.79 -30.11 -45.62
N ALA A 104 -91.35 -30.99 -44.78
CA ALA A 104 -90.66 -31.55 -43.63
C ALA A 104 -89.40 -32.33 -44.05
N LYS A 105 -89.48 -33.12 -45.13
CA LYS A 105 -88.34 -33.84 -45.70
C LYS A 105 -87.24 -32.88 -46.18
N SER A 106 -87.60 -31.83 -46.91
CA SER A 106 -86.65 -30.85 -47.43
C SER A 106 -85.92 -30.10 -46.30
N ILE A 107 -86.65 -29.62 -45.29
CA ILE A 107 -86.06 -28.92 -44.14
C ILE A 107 -85.14 -29.84 -43.34
N LYS A 108 -85.53 -31.11 -43.17
CA LYS A 108 -84.71 -32.12 -42.48
C LYS A 108 -83.39 -32.38 -43.20
N GLU A 109 -83.43 -32.50 -44.53
CA GLU A 109 -82.22 -32.65 -45.36
C GLU A 109 -81.30 -31.43 -45.25
N GLN A 110 -81.87 -30.23 -45.33
CA GLN A 110 -81.10 -29.00 -45.15
C GLN A 110 -80.47 -28.88 -43.76
N LEU A 111 -81.20 -29.23 -42.69
CA LEU A 111 -80.68 -29.22 -41.32
C LEU A 111 -79.55 -30.25 -41.13
N ASN A 112 -79.68 -31.45 -41.70
CA ASN A 112 -78.62 -32.45 -41.68
C ASN A 112 -77.33 -31.93 -42.36
N ASN A 113 -77.47 -31.19 -43.47
CA ASN A 113 -76.33 -30.56 -44.14
C ASN A 113 -75.67 -29.50 -43.24
N SER A 114 -76.46 -28.66 -42.56
CA SER A 114 -75.94 -27.70 -41.58
C SER A 114 -75.21 -28.38 -40.42
N VAL A 115 -75.71 -29.51 -39.91
CA VAL A 115 -75.05 -30.33 -38.88
C VAL A 115 -73.71 -30.88 -39.38
N SER A 116 -73.66 -31.41 -40.61
CA SER A 116 -72.42 -31.89 -41.23
C SER A 116 -71.36 -30.78 -41.36
N ASN A 117 -71.78 -29.59 -41.78
CA ASN A 117 -70.91 -28.41 -41.87
C ASN A 117 -70.38 -27.99 -40.49
N ALA A 118 -71.24 -27.97 -39.47
CA ALA A 118 -70.87 -27.66 -38.09
C ALA A 118 -69.85 -28.67 -37.54
N ASN A 119 -70.05 -29.97 -37.78
CA ASN A 119 -69.11 -31.01 -37.36
C ASN A 119 -67.74 -30.87 -38.06
N THR A 120 -67.74 -30.52 -39.34
CA THR A 120 -66.51 -30.23 -40.10
C THR A 120 -65.76 -29.03 -39.53
N LEU A 121 -66.48 -27.97 -39.13
CA LEU A 121 -65.89 -26.80 -38.47
C LEU A 121 -65.35 -27.16 -37.08
N SER A 122 -66.09 -27.94 -36.28
CA SER A 122 -65.65 -28.38 -34.96
C SER A 122 -64.32 -29.14 -35.00
N ALA A 123 -64.12 -29.98 -36.02
CA ALA A 123 -62.85 -30.69 -36.24
C ALA A 123 -61.65 -29.77 -36.52
N LYS A 124 -61.89 -28.52 -36.97
CA LYS A 124 -60.84 -27.50 -37.18
C LYS A 124 -60.53 -26.69 -35.92
N LEU A 125 -61.36 -26.76 -34.87
CA LEU A 125 -61.19 -26.05 -33.60
C LEU A 125 -60.30 -26.85 -32.64
N THR A 126 -59.04 -27.06 -33.00
CA THR A 126 -58.12 -27.96 -32.26
C THR A 126 -57.16 -27.25 -31.31
N ASP A 127 -56.99 -25.94 -31.45
CA ASP A 127 -56.05 -25.16 -30.62
C ASP A 127 -56.50 -25.10 -29.15
N LYS A 128 -55.56 -25.23 -28.22
CA LYS A 128 -55.82 -25.20 -26.77
C LYS A 128 -56.16 -23.80 -26.22
N ASP A 129 -56.11 -22.75 -27.05
CA ASP A 129 -56.57 -21.41 -26.65
C ASP A 129 -58.00 -21.44 -26.12
N ASN A 130 -58.21 -20.76 -24.99
CA ASN A 130 -59.50 -20.76 -24.31
C ASN A 130 -60.65 -20.26 -25.19
N THR A 131 -60.39 -19.28 -26.07
CA THR A 131 -61.39 -18.74 -27.01
C THR A 131 -61.85 -19.80 -28.01
N ILE A 132 -60.92 -20.62 -28.52
CA ILE A 132 -61.21 -21.69 -29.48
C ILE A 132 -61.92 -22.85 -28.78
N GLN A 133 -61.49 -23.24 -27.57
CA GLN A 133 -62.14 -24.28 -26.79
C GLN A 133 -63.59 -23.92 -26.41
N GLN A 134 -63.82 -22.66 -26.02
CA GLN A 134 -65.16 -22.14 -25.76
C GLN A 134 -66.03 -22.16 -27.02
N ALA A 135 -65.51 -21.69 -28.16
CA ALA A 135 -66.22 -21.72 -29.43
C ALA A 135 -66.60 -23.16 -29.83
N LYS A 136 -65.70 -24.13 -29.63
CA LYS A 136 -65.98 -25.55 -29.89
C LYS A 136 -67.13 -26.07 -29.03
N THR A 137 -67.11 -25.78 -27.73
CA THR A 137 -68.17 -26.20 -26.79
C THR A 137 -69.51 -25.55 -27.14
N GLU A 138 -69.52 -24.27 -27.54
CA GLU A 138 -70.73 -23.58 -28.00
C GLU A 138 -71.31 -24.21 -29.27
N LEU A 139 -70.47 -24.56 -30.24
CA LEU A 139 -70.89 -25.22 -31.48
C LEU A 139 -71.49 -26.60 -31.22
N GLU A 140 -70.83 -27.41 -30.38
CA GLU A 140 -71.31 -28.75 -30.00
C GLU A 140 -72.68 -28.70 -29.32
N LYS A 141 -72.95 -27.68 -28.48
CA LYS A 141 -74.27 -27.46 -27.88
C LYS A 141 -75.34 -27.12 -28.90
N GLU A 142 -75.04 -26.29 -29.90
CA GLU A 142 -76.01 -25.98 -30.97
C GLU A 142 -76.26 -27.18 -31.89
N VAL A 143 -75.24 -28.00 -32.17
CA VAL A 143 -75.42 -29.27 -32.89
C VAL A 143 -76.36 -30.21 -32.13
N GLN A 144 -76.20 -30.34 -30.80
CA GLN A 144 -77.11 -31.16 -29.98
C GLN A 144 -78.57 -30.69 -30.06
N LYS A 145 -78.81 -29.37 -30.09
CA LYS A 145 -80.17 -28.82 -30.28
C LYS A 145 -80.73 -29.15 -31.67
N ALA A 146 -79.91 -29.07 -32.71
CA ALA A 146 -80.28 -29.46 -34.06
C ALA A 146 -80.65 -30.95 -34.15
N ASP A 147 -79.85 -31.83 -33.54
CA ASP A 147 -80.14 -33.28 -33.48
C ASP A 147 -81.45 -33.58 -32.74
N GLN A 148 -81.75 -32.85 -31.67
CA GLN A 148 -83.04 -32.95 -30.97
C GLN A 148 -84.21 -32.52 -31.85
N ALA A 149 -84.06 -31.43 -32.61
CA ALA A 149 -85.08 -30.97 -33.55
C ALA A 149 -85.33 -32.01 -34.67
N ILE A 150 -84.28 -32.63 -35.21
CA ILE A 150 -84.37 -33.71 -36.21
C ILE A 150 -85.19 -34.89 -35.66
N LYS A 151 -84.96 -35.28 -34.40
CA LYS A 151 -85.70 -36.36 -33.73
C LYS A 151 -87.18 -36.03 -33.53
N SER A 152 -87.51 -34.77 -33.24
CA SER A 152 -88.91 -34.33 -33.06
C SER A 152 -89.74 -34.38 -34.35
N ASN A 153 -89.07 -34.37 -35.52
CA ASN A 153 -89.68 -34.34 -36.85
C ASN A 153 -90.74 -33.22 -37.03
N ASN A 154 -90.65 -32.15 -36.22
CA ASN A 154 -91.51 -30.97 -36.30
C ASN A 154 -90.86 -29.92 -37.21
N THR A 155 -91.61 -29.47 -38.22
CA THR A 155 -91.10 -28.57 -39.27
C THR A 155 -90.62 -27.22 -38.71
N ALA A 156 -91.40 -26.59 -37.82
CA ALA A 156 -91.06 -25.30 -37.24
C ALA A 156 -89.82 -25.38 -36.33
N SER A 157 -89.72 -26.44 -35.52
CA SER A 157 -88.55 -26.71 -34.67
C SER A 157 -87.29 -26.94 -35.50
N MET A 158 -87.37 -27.75 -36.57
CA MET A 158 -86.22 -28.00 -37.45
C MET A 158 -85.78 -26.72 -38.17
N GLN A 159 -86.71 -25.90 -38.67
CA GLN A 159 -86.39 -24.64 -39.34
C GLN A 159 -85.72 -23.63 -38.40
N SER A 160 -86.20 -23.56 -37.16
CA SER A 160 -85.63 -22.68 -36.13
C SER A 160 -84.22 -23.15 -35.73
N ALA A 161 -84.04 -24.45 -35.51
CA ALA A 161 -82.73 -25.03 -35.19
C ALA A 161 -81.73 -24.85 -36.33
N LYS A 162 -82.18 -24.98 -37.60
CA LYS A 162 -81.35 -24.70 -38.78
C LYS A 162 -80.84 -23.28 -38.77
N SER A 163 -81.73 -22.31 -38.59
CA SER A 163 -81.39 -20.89 -38.61
C SER A 163 -80.42 -20.53 -37.47
N SER A 164 -80.62 -21.08 -36.27
CA SER A 164 -79.72 -20.93 -35.12
C SER A 164 -78.33 -21.50 -35.40
N LEU A 165 -78.27 -22.74 -35.90
CA LEU A 165 -77.01 -23.43 -36.17
C LEU A 165 -76.21 -22.73 -37.28
N ASP A 166 -76.87 -22.35 -38.39
CA ASP A 166 -76.21 -21.64 -39.50
C ASP A 166 -75.62 -20.30 -39.03
N ALA A 167 -76.36 -19.54 -38.22
CA ALA A 167 -75.86 -18.29 -37.64
C ALA A 167 -74.65 -18.54 -36.74
N LYS A 168 -74.68 -19.60 -35.91
CA LYS A 168 -73.56 -19.93 -35.02
C LYS A 168 -72.32 -20.42 -35.77
N VAL A 169 -72.50 -21.21 -36.83
CA VAL A 169 -71.43 -21.64 -37.73
C VAL A 169 -70.74 -20.43 -38.37
N ALA A 170 -71.51 -19.45 -38.85
CA ALA A 170 -70.94 -18.22 -39.42
C ALA A 170 -70.15 -17.41 -38.39
N GLU A 171 -70.68 -17.23 -37.17
CA GLU A 171 -70.01 -16.53 -36.07
C GLU A 171 -68.66 -17.16 -35.72
N ILE A 172 -68.66 -18.48 -35.51
CA ILE A 172 -67.46 -19.23 -35.10
C ILE A 172 -66.43 -19.29 -36.22
N THR A 173 -66.86 -19.40 -37.48
CA THR A 173 -65.96 -19.35 -38.64
C THR A 173 -65.15 -18.04 -38.65
N LYS A 174 -65.82 -16.90 -38.43
CA LYS A 174 -65.15 -15.59 -38.35
C LYS A 174 -64.20 -15.48 -37.16
N LYS A 175 -64.57 -16.03 -35.99
CA LYS A 175 -63.67 -16.10 -34.81
C LYS A 175 -62.42 -16.91 -35.11
N LEU A 176 -62.56 -18.08 -35.76
CA LEU A 176 -61.44 -18.94 -36.14
C LEU A 176 -60.50 -18.26 -37.15
N GLU A 177 -61.04 -17.59 -38.18
CA GLU A 177 -60.23 -16.82 -39.13
C GLU A 177 -59.41 -15.72 -38.46
N THR A 178 -60.02 -14.98 -37.53
CA THR A 178 -59.36 -13.91 -36.79
C THR A 178 -58.26 -14.48 -35.88
N PHE A 179 -58.55 -15.57 -35.17
CA PHE A 179 -57.59 -16.26 -34.32
C PHE A 179 -56.39 -16.78 -35.11
N ASN A 180 -56.61 -17.42 -36.26
CA ASN A 180 -55.54 -17.97 -37.08
C ASN A 180 -54.61 -16.87 -37.63
N LYS A 181 -55.14 -15.71 -38.01
CA LYS A 181 -54.33 -14.55 -38.42
C LYS A 181 -53.42 -14.04 -37.30
N ASP A 182 -53.96 -13.91 -36.08
CA ASP A 182 -53.17 -13.48 -34.93
C ASP A 182 -52.10 -14.50 -34.54
N LYS A 183 -52.44 -15.80 -34.58
CA LYS A 183 -51.50 -16.90 -34.37
C LYS A 183 -50.35 -16.90 -35.39
N GLU A 184 -50.66 -16.68 -36.67
CA GLU A 184 -49.66 -16.54 -37.73
C GLU A 184 -48.73 -15.34 -37.48
N ALA A 185 -49.28 -14.19 -37.08
CA ALA A 185 -48.50 -13.02 -36.71
C ALA A 185 -47.52 -13.32 -35.56
N LYS A 186 -47.98 -14.03 -34.51
CA LYS A 186 -47.13 -14.46 -33.39
C LYS A 186 -46.03 -15.43 -33.81
N PHE A 187 -46.31 -16.33 -34.75
CA PHE A 187 -45.30 -17.23 -35.29
C PHE A 187 -44.23 -16.47 -36.10
N ASN A 188 -44.63 -15.44 -36.87
CA ASN A 188 -43.70 -14.58 -37.58
C ASN A 188 -42.78 -13.80 -36.62
N GLU A 189 -43.30 -13.31 -35.48
CA GLU A 189 -42.45 -12.73 -34.43
C GLU A 189 -41.42 -13.74 -33.89
N LEU A 190 -41.81 -14.98 -33.65
CA LEU A 190 -40.90 -16.05 -33.21
C LEU A 190 -39.80 -16.31 -34.24
N LYS A 191 -40.16 -16.36 -35.54
CA LYS A 191 -39.19 -16.51 -36.65
C LYS A 191 -38.19 -15.35 -36.67
N GLN A 192 -38.65 -14.12 -36.46
CA GLN A 192 -37.78 -12.95 -36.37
C GLN A 192 -36.80 -13.05 -35.19
N THR A 193 -37.28 -13.42 -34.00
CA THR A 193 -36.41 -13.62 -32.83
C THR A 193 -35.34 -14.70 -33.07
N ARG A 194 -35.69 -15.81 -33.73
CA ARG A 194 -34.73 -16.85 -34.12
C ARG A 194 -33.64 -16.30 -35.07
N ASN A 195 -34.03 -15.47 -36.04
CA ASN A 195 -33.08 -14.82 -36.95
C ASN A 195 -32.15 -13.85 -36.21
N GLN A 196 -32.68 -13.03 -35.31
CA GLN A 196 -31.87 -12.12 -34.48
C GLN A 196 -30.83 -12.88 -33.63
N ILE A 197 -31.23 -14.03 -33.06
CA ILE A 197 -30.28 -14.92 -32.36
C ILE A 197 -29.22 -15.46 -33.31
N GLN A 198 -29.59 -15.90 -34.51
CA GLN A 198 -28.63 -16.42 -35.49
C GLN A 198 -27.63 -15.33 -35.96
N GLU A 199 -28.08 -14.10 -36.16
CA GLU A 199 -27.24 -12.95 -36.47
C GLU A 199 -26.26 -12.64 -35.33
N PHE A 200 -26.75 -12.64 -34.08
CA PHE A 200 -25.92 -12.48 -32.90
C PHE A 200 -24.83 -13.56 -32.85
N ILE A 201 -25.18 -14.83 -33.05
CA ILE A 201 -24.23 -15.95 -33.07
C ILE A 201 -23.19 -15.76 -34.18
N ASN A 202 -23.63 -15.48 -35.41
CA ASN A 202 -22.74 -15.33 -36.57
C ASN A 202 -21.75 -14.18 -36.41
N THR A 203 -22.18 -13.07 -35.83
CA THR A 203 -21.34 -11.89 -35.59
C THR A 203 -20.24 -12.18 -34.57
N ASN A 204 -20.53 -13.04 -33.58
CA ASN A 204 -19.69 -13.20 -32.40
C ASN A 204 -18.89 -14.53 -32.37
N LYS A 205 -19.16 -15.48 -33.29
CA LYS A 205 -18.63 -16.86 -33.28
C LYS A 205 -17.10 -17.01 -33.23
N ASN A 206 -16.37 -16.03 -33.74
CA ASN A 206 -14.91 -16.09 -33.81
C ASN A 206 -14.22 -15.43 -32.60
N ASN A 207 -14.98 -14.77 -31.71
CA ASN A 207 -14.40 -14.18 -30.52
C ASN A 207 -14.27 -15.24 -29.43
N PRO A 208 -13.04 -15.58 -29.00
CA PRO A 208 -12.83 -16.67 -28.06
C PRO A 208 -13.39 -16.40 -26.66
N ASN A 209 -13.73 -15.14 -26.34
CA ASN A 209 -14.33 -14.78 -25.05
C ASN A 209 -15.85 -15.06 -24.98
N TYR A 210 -16.50 -15.42 -26.09
CA TYR A 210 -17.94 -15.63 -26.14
C TYR A 210 -18.34 -17.07 -26.43
N SER A 211 -17.39 -18.02 -26.45
CA SER A 211 -17.63 -19.42 -26.83
C SER A 211 -18.74 -20.08 -26.00
N GLU A 212 -18.70 -19.92 -24.68
CA GLU A 212 -19.69 -20.47 -23.77
C GLU A 212 -21.08 -19.84 -23.96
N LEU A 213 -21.13 -18.51 -24.05
CA LEU A 213 -22.35 -17.75 -24.30
C LEU A 213 -23.01 -18.16 -25.62
N ILE A 214 -22.22 -18.28 -26.68
CA ILE A 214 -22.70 -18.70 -28.00
C ILE A 214 -23.24 -20.13 -27.96
N SER A 215 -22.55 -21.03 -27.26
CA SER A 215 -23.01 -22.41 -27.07
C SER A 215 -24.38 -22.44 -26.38
N GLN A 216 -24.52 -21.76 -25.24
CA GLN A 216 -25.77 -21.69 -24.48
C GLN A 216 -26.93 -21.10 -25.31
N LEU A 217 -26.68 -20.00 -26.03
CA LEU A 217 -27.70 -19.36 -26.86
C LEU A 217 -28.10 -20.24 -28.05
N THR A 218 -27.14 -20.94 -28.66
CA THR A 218 -27.38 -21.90 -29.75
C THR A 218 -28.25 -23.05 -29.26
N SER A 219 -27.89 -23.69 -28.15
CA SER A 219 -28.69 -24.78 -27.56
C SER A 219 -30.10 -24.32 -27.19
N LYS A 220 -30.25 -23.12 -26.62
CA LYS A 220 -31.58 -22.58 -26.26
C LYS A 220 -32.44 -22.35 -27.50
N ARG A 221 -31.89 -21.76 -28.57
CA ARG A 221 -32.58 -21.61 -29.86
C ARG A 221 -33.02 -22.95 -30.41
N ASP A 222 -32.11 -23.91 -30.47
CA ASP A 222 -32.36 -25.21 -31.09
C ASP A 222 -33.39 -26.04 -30.30
N SER A 223 -33.42 -25.91 -28.97
CA SER A 223 -34.43 -26.53 -28.10
C SER A 223 -35.86 -26.09 -28.41
N LYS A 224 -36.04 -24.96 -29.14
CA LYS A 224 -37.34 -24.43 -29.52
C LYS A 224 -37.66 -24.64 -31.01
N ASN A 225 -36.84 -25.35 -31.78
CA ASN A 225 -37.10 -25.58 -33.21
C ASN A 225 -38.33 -26.46 -33.47
N SER A 226 -38.76 -27.26 -32.49
CA SER A 226 -39.99 -28.07 -32.58
C SER A 226 -41.28 -27.23 -32.58
N VAL A 227 -41.22 -25.95 -32.18
CA VAL A 227 -42.38 -25.04 -32.22
C VAL A 227 -42.54 -24.47 -33.63
N THR A 228 -43.57 -24.96 -34.32
CA THR A 228 -43.94 -24.64 -35.71
C THR A 228 -45.22 -23.79 -35.78
N ASP A 229 -45.61 -23.36 -36.98
CA ASP A 229 -46.86 -22.65 -37.27
C ASP A 229 -48.12 -23.45 -36.90
N SER A 230 -48.03 -24.78 -36.88
CA SER A 230 -49.10 -25.68 -36.44
C SER A 230 -49.20 -25.86 -34.93
N SER A 231 -48.21 -25.42 -34.14
CA SER A 231 -48.21 -25.52 -32.66
C SER A 231 -49.30 -24.64 -32.04
N ASN A 232 -49.70 -24.85 -30.77
CA ASN A 232 -50.71 -23.96 -30.17
C ASN A 232 -50.20 -22.53 -30.05
N LYS A 233 -51.09 -21.54 -30.10
CA LYS A 233 -50.71 -20.13 -29.95
C LYS A 233 -49.90 -19.86 -28.68
N SER A 234 -50.30 -20.45 -27.56
CA SER A 234 -49.59 -20.32 -26.27
C SER A 234 -48.16 -20.86 -26.32
N ASP A 235 -47.93 -21.95 -27.06
CA ASP A 235 -46.60 -22.58 -27.19
C ASP A 235 -45.66 -21.67 -28.00
N ILE A 236 -46.20 -21.02 -29.05
CA ILE A 236 -45.50 -20.04 -29.88
C ILE A 236 -45.10 -18.81 -29.05
N GLU A 237 -46.04 -18.25 -28.28
CA GLU A 237 -45.80 -17.08 -27.43
C GLU A 237 -44.79 -17.36 -26.32
N SER A 238 -44.89 -18.53 -25.69
CA SER A 238 -43.95 -18.98 -24.65
C SER A 238 -42.54 -19.17 -25.22
N ALA A 239 -42.41 -19.86 -26.36
CA ALA A 239 -41.12 -20.03 -27.03
C ALA A 239 -40.50 -18.68 -27.43
N ASN A 240 -41.29 -17.74 -27.96
CA ASN A 240 -40.80 -16.42 -28.33
C ASN A 240 -40.30 -15.63 -27.11
N THR A 241 -41.05 -15.68 -26.00
CA THR A 241 -40.67 -15.02 -24.74
C THR A 241 -39.37 -15.58 -24.18
N GLU A 242 -39.24 -16.90 -24.11
CA GLU A 242 -38.00 -17.55 -23.66
C GLU A 242 -36.79 -17.20 -24.53
N LEU A 243 -36.97 -17.15 -25.86
CA LEU A 243 -35.89 -16.78 -26.78
C LEU A 243 -35.52 -15.30 -26.68
N LYS A 244 -36.49 -14.39 -26.52
CA LYS A 244 -36.22 -12.97 -26.26
C LYS A 244 -35.43 -12.77 -24.96
N GLN A 245 -35.80 -13.48 -23.90
CA GLN A 245 -35.06 -13.46 -22.64
C GLN A 245 -33.64 -14.00 -22.78
N ALA A 246 -33.46 -15.11 -23.51
CA ALA A 246 -32.13 -15.68 -23.76
C ALA A 246 -31.24 -14.71 -24.57
N LEU A 247 -31.79 -14.05 -25.60
CA LEU A 247 -31.07 -13.04 -26.37
C LEU A 247 -30.72 -11.81 -25.51
N ALA A 248 -31.62 -11.35 -24.65
CA ALA A 248 -31.34 -10.23 -23.73
C ALA A 248 -30.20 -10.59 -22.75
N LYS A 249 -30.24 -11.80 -22.18
CA LYS A 249 -29.16 -12.30 -21.31
C LYS A 249 -27.82 -12.38 -22.06
N ALA A 250 -27.81 -12.94 -23.27
CA ALA A 250 -26.61 -13.02 -24.10
C ALA A 250 -26.02 -11.63 -24.41
N ASN A 251 -26.84 -10.61 -24.65
CA ASN A 251 -26.34 -9.25 -24.81
C ASN A 251 -25.70 -8.69 -23.53
N ALA A 252 -26.30 -8.94 -22.36
CA ALA A 252 -25.74 -8.51 -21.08
C ALA A 252 -24.42 -9.23 -20.75
N ASP A 253 -24.38 -10.56 -20.91
CA ASP A 253 -23.19 -11.37 -20.69
C ASP A 253 -22.04 -10.94 -21.62
N LYS A 254 -22.35 -10.58 -22.89
CA LYS A 254 -21.36 -10.03 -23.84
C LYS A 254 -20.74 -8.73 -23.32
N VAL A 255 -21.55 -7.79 -22.83
CA VAL A 255 -21.06 -6.52 -22.26
C VAL A 255 -20.15 -6.78 -21.05
N GLN A 256 -20.50 -7.74 -20.20
CA GLN A 256 -19.67 -8.12 -19.06
C GLN A 256 -18.33 -8.72 -19.51
N ALA A 257 -18.34 -9.63 -20.49
CA ALA A 257 -17.13 -10.21 -21.05
C ALA A 257 -16.22 -9.14 -21.69
N ASP A 258 -16.80 -8.16 -22.40
CA ASP A 258 -16.07 -7.05 -23.00
C ASP A 258 -15.39 -6.16 -21.95
N ASN A 259 -16.11 -5.83 -20.88
CA ASN A 259 -15.57 -5.02 -19.78
C ASN A 259 -14.43 -5.75 -19.04
N LEU A 260 -14.58 -7.05 -18.81
CA LEU A 260 -13.54 -7.88 -18.19
C LEU A 260 -12.29 -7.94 -19.07
N ALA A 261 -12.45 -8.22 -20.36
CA ALA A 261 -11.35 -8.27 -21.32
C ALA A 261 -10.61 -6.92 -21.39
N LYS A 262 -11.35 -5.80 -21.41
CA LYS A 262 -10.77 -4.45 -21.40
C LYS A 262 -9.95 -4.18 -20.14
N SER A 263 -10.50 -4.50 -18.96
CA SER A 263 -9.83 -4.32 -17.67
C SER A 263 -8.53 -5.12 -17.58
N ILE A 264 -8.57 -6.41 -17.94
CA ILE A 264 -7.38 -7.27 -17.91
C ILE A 264 -6.31 -6.79 -18.90
N LYS A 265 -6.72 -6.33 -20.09
CA LYS A 265 -5.80 -5.75 -21.08
C LYS A 265 -5.09 -4.50 -20.56
N GLU A 266 -5.83 -3.59 -19.90
CA GLU A 266 -5.27 -2.39 -19.29
C GLU A 266 -4.28 -2.73 -18.17
N GLN A 267 -4.64 -3.68 -17.31
CA GLN A 267 -3.73 -4.16 -16.26
C GLN A 267 -2.47 -4.81 -16.83
N LEU A 268 -2.58 -5.64 -17.88
CA LEU A 268 -1.43 -6.26 -18.54
C LEU A 268 -0.52 -5.22 -19.21
N ASN A 269 -1.10 -4.20 -19.86
CA ASN A 269 -0.33 -3.08 -20.42
C ASN A 269 0.46 -2.34 -19.33
N ASN A 270 -0.12 -2.13 -18.14
CA ASN A 270 0.58 -1.54 -17.01
C ASN A 270 1.74 -2.43 -16.53
N SER A 271 1.52 -3.75 -16.43
CA SER A 271 2.60 -4.71 -16.12
C SER A 271 3.72 -4.68 -17.16
N VAL A 272 3.39 -4.59 -18.45
CA VAL A 272 4.38 -4.42 -19.54
C VAL A 272 5.17 -3.12 -19.40
N SER A 273 4.50 -2.01 -19.07
CA SER A 273 5.17 -0.71 -18.83
C SER A 273 6.16 -0.78 -17.67
N ASN A 274 5.74 -1.42 -16.56
CA ASN A 274 6.60 -1.64 -15.39
C ASN A 274 7.80 -2.53 -15.73
N ALA A 275 7.58 -3.61 -16.49
CA ALA A 275 8.65 -4.50 -16.95
C ALA A 275 9.65 -3.77 -17.86
N ASN A 276 9.18 -2.92 -18.78
CA ASN A 276 10.06 -2.12 -19.63
C ASN A 276 10.87 -1.10 -18.81
N THR A 277 10.25 -0.47 -17.80
CA THR A 277 10.94 0.43 -16.87
C THR A 277 12.03 -0.30 -16.08
N LEU A 278 11.77 -1.53 -15.63
CA LEU A 278 12.77 -2.37 -14.98
C LEU A 278 13.89 -2.78 -15.95
N SER A 279 13.56 -3.17 -17.18
CA SER A 279 14.55 -3.53 -18.21
C SER A 279 15.52 -2.39 -18.49
N ALA A 280 15.04 -1.14 -18.52
CA ALA A 280 15.87 0.05 -18.69
C ALA A 280 16.89 0.27 -17.53
N LYS A 281 16.64 -0.29 -16.35
CA LYS A 281 17.56 -0.24 -15.19
C LYS A 281 18.62 -1.35 -15.22
N LEU A 282 18.47 -2.37 -16.06
CA LEU A 282 19.39 -3.52 -16.17
C LEU A 282 20.53 -3.20 -17.16
N THR A 283 21.37 -2.22 -16.83
CA THR A 283 22.41 -1.70 -17.75
C THR A 283 23.81 -2.24 -17.50
N ASP A 284 24.07 -2.86 -16.34
CA ASP A 284 25.39 -3.35 -15.97
C ASP A 284 25.81 -4.55 -16.85
N LYS A 285 27.08 -4.60 -17.25
CA LYS A 285 27.62 -5.67 -18.11
C LYS A 285 27.80 -7.02 -17.40
N ASP A 286 27.53 -7.11 -16.10
CA ASP A 286 27.51 -8.38 -15.38
C ASP A 286 26.58 -9.40 -16.06
N ASN A 287 27.07 -10.63 -16.20
CA ASN A 287 26.36 -11.70 -16.89
C ASN A 287 24.98 -12.00 -16.25
N THR A 288 24.87 -11.91 -14.93
CA THR A 288 23.61 -12.13 -14.20
C THR A 288 22.57 -11.09 -14.57
N ILE A 289 22.99 -9.83 -14.72
CA ILE A 289 22.11 -8.71 -15.10
C ILE A 289 21.69 -8.82 -16.56
N GLN A 290 22.62 -9.16 -17.46
CA GLN A 290 22.32 -9.34 -18.89
C GLN A 290 21.38 -10.53 -19.14
N GLN A 291 21.56 -11.63 -18.40
CA GLN A 291 20.64 -12.78 -18.44
C GLN A 291 19.25 -12.39 -17.94
N ALA A 292 19.16 -11.70 -16.80
CA ALA A 292 17.89 -11.22 -16.26
C ALA A 292 17.16 -10.30 -17.26
N LYS A 293 17.89 -9.39 -17.92
CA LYS A 293 17.32 -8.52 -18.96
C LYS A 293 16.73 -9.33 -20.12
N THR A 294 17.47 -10.31 -20.62
CA THR A 294 17.02 -11.19 -21.72
C THR A 294 15.77 -11.99 -21.34
N GLU A 295 15.71 -12.52 -20.11
CA GLU A 295 14.52 -13.23 -19.61
C GLU A 295 13.30 -12.30 -19.50
N LEU A 296 13.48 -11.08 -19.00
CA LEU A 296 12.40 -10.10 -18.89
C LEU A 296 11.85 -9.71 -20.26
N GLU A 297 12.72 -9.46 -21.23
CA GLU A 297 12.33 -9.12 -22.61
C GLU A 297 11.52 -10.26 -23.27
N LYS A 298 11.87 -11.52 -23.02
CA LYS A 298 11.09 -12.68 -23.49
C LYS A 298 9.69 -12.74 -22.87
N GLU A 299 9.56 -12.48 -21.57
CA GLU A 299 8.23 -12.44 -20.92
C GLU A 299 7.40 -11.25 -21.41
N VAL A 300 8.01 -10.09 -21.63
CA VAL A 300 7.35 -8.93 -22.26
C VAL A 300 6.84 -9.27 -23.66
N GLN A 301 7.62 -10.01 -24.46
CA GLN A 301 7.17 -10.47 -25.78
C GLN A 301 5.94 -11.39 -25.69
N LYS A 302 5.93 -12.35 -24.74
CA LYS A 302 4.76 -13.22 -24.50
C LYS A 302 3.53 -12.40 -24.08
N ALA A 303 3.70 -11.43 -23.19
CA ALA A 303 2.63 -10.52 -22.79
C ALA A 303 2.06 -9.74 -23.99
N ASN A 304 2.92 -9.21 -24.85
CA ASN A 304 2.50 -8.51 -26.08
C ASN A 304 1.77 -9.43 -27.07
N GLN A 305 2.15 -10.70 -27.17
CA GLN A 305 1.42 -11.69 -27.97
C GLN A 305 0.02 -11.96 -27.40
N ALA A 306 -0.12 -12.08 -26.08
CA ALA A 306 -1.41 -12.24 -25.42
C ALA A 306 -2.32 -11.02 -25.60
N ILE A 307 -1.76 -9.79 -25.56
CA ILE A 307 -2.50 -8.55 -25.84
C ILE A 307 -3.07 -8.56 -27.26
N LYS A 308 -2.31 -9.07 -28.24
CA LYS A 308 -2.74 -9.18 -29.64
C LYS A 308 -3.83 -10.23 -29.84
N SER A 309 -3.79 -11.35 -29.12
CA SER A 309 -4.83 -12.38 -29.23
C SER A 309 -6.18 -11.92 -28.66
N ASN A 310 -6.18 -10.91 -27.80
CA ASN A 310 -7.37 -10.35 -27.15
C ASN A 310 -8.21 -11.42 -26.41
N ASN A 311 -7.57 -12.53 -26.04
CA ASN A 311 -8.16 -13.60 -25.26
C ASN A 311 -7.93 -13.33 -23.77
N THR A 312 -9.02 -13.28 -23.01
CA THR A 312 -8.99 -12.90 -21.59
C THR A 312 -8.14 -13.85 -20.75
N ALA A 313 -8.28 -15.17 -20.95
CA ALA A 313 -7.53 -16.17 -20.20
C ALA A 313 -6.03 -16.11 -20.51
N SER A 314 -5.66 -15.95 -21.78
CA SER A 314 -4.27 -15.78 -22.20
C SER A 314 -3.65 -14.50 -21.64
N MET A 315 -4.37 -13.37 -21.69
CA MET A 315 -3.90 -12.10 -21.10
C MET A 315 -3.72 -12.21 -19.59
N GLN A 316 -4.67 -12.80 -18.88
CA GLN A 316 -4.57 -12.98 -17.43
C GLN A 316 -3.36 -13.86 -17.04
N SER A 317 -3.14 -14.95 -17.78
CA SER A 317 -2.01 -15.85 -17.56
C SER A 317 -0.67 -15.16 -17.82
N ALA A 318 -0.59 -14.41 -18.92
CA ALA A 318 0.60 -13.63 -19.26
C ALA A 318 0.87 -12.52 -18.24
N LYS A 319 -0.17 -11.88 -17.70
CA LYS A 319 -0.05 -10.89 -16.63
C LYS A 319 0.59 -11.49 -15.39
N SER A 320 0.05 -12.61 -14.90
CA SER A 320 0.58 -13.28 -13.71
C SER A 320 2.03 -13.74 -13.92
N SER A 321 2.36 -14.29 -15.09
CA SER A 321 3.73 -14.70 -15.45
C SER A 321 4.70 -13.50 -15.44
N LEU A 322 4.30 -12.40 -16.10
CA LEU A 322 5.13 -11.20 -16.20
C LEU A 322 5.34 -10.54 -14.83
N ASP A 323 4.29 -10.38 -14.03
CA ASP A 323 4.37 -9.79 -12.69
C ASP A 323 5.30 -10.60 -11.78
N ALA A 324 5.19 -11.94 -11.82
CA ALA A 324 6.08 -12.82 -11.07
C ALA A 324 7.55 -12.66 -11.52
N LYS A 325 7.80 -12.61 -12.83
CA LYS A 325 9.15 -12.42 -13.37
C LYS A 325 9.72 -11.03 -13.04
N VAL A 326 8.90 -9.97 -13.07
CA VAL A 326 9.27 -8.62 -12.63
C VAL A 326 9.70 -8.62 -11.17
N ALA A 327 8.95 -9.26 -10.28
CA ALA A 327 9.29 -9.35 -8.86
C ALA A 327 10.61 -10.13 -8.64
N GLU A 328 10.78 -11.26 -9.33
CA GLU A 328 12.01 -12.06 -9.29
C GLU A 328 13.25 -11.22 -9.68
N ILE A 329 13.17 -10.52 -10.81
CA ILE A 329 14.29 -9.74 -11.35
C ILE A 329 14.56 -8.49 -10.52
N THR A 330 13.53 -7.85 -9.97
CA THR A 330 13.70 -6.71 -9.05
C THR A 330 14.57 -7.11 -7.85
N LYS A 331 14.30 -8.27 -7.24
CA LYS A 331 15.09 -8.79 -6.12
C LYS A 331 16.52 -9.14 -6.53
N LYS A 332 16.72 -9.71 -7.73
CA LYS A 332 18.07 -9.95 -8.28
C LYS A 332 18.85 -8.64 -8.45
N LEU A 333 18.21 -7.60 -9.00
CA LEU A 333 18.82 -6.27 -9.19
C LEU A 333 19.19 -5.60 -7.86
N GLU A 334 18.30 -5.65 -6.86
CA GLU A 334 18.58 -5.12 -5.53
C GLU A 334 19.79 -5.80 -4.86
N THR A 335 19.86 -7.12 -4.97
CA THR A 335 20.97 -7.91 -4.42
C THR A 335 22.28 -7.57 -5.13
N PHE A 336 22.25 -7.50 -6.46
CA PHE A 336 23.40 -7.12 -7.28
C PHE A 336 23.91 -5.72 -6.94
N ASN A 337 23.02 -4.74 -6.81
CA ASN A 337 23.41 -3.36 -6.51
C ASN A 337 24.06 -3.23 -5.12
N LYS A 338 23.58 -3.97 -4.11
CA LYS A 338 24.21 -4.01 -2.78
C LYS A 338 25.63 -4.58 -2.83
N ASP A 339 25.83 -5.67 -3.57
CA ASP A 339 27.15 -6.27 -3.73
C ASP A 339 28.10 -5.35 -4.53
N LYS A 340 27.61 -4.73 -5.60
CA LYS A 340 28.35 -3.72 -6.37
C LYS A 340 28.77 -2.53 -5.50
N GLU A 341 27.87 -2.01 -4.66
CA GLU A 341 28.18 -0.94 -3.71
C GLU A 341 29.26 -1.36 -2.71
N ALA A 342 29.18 -2.58 -2.17
CA ALA A 342 30.21 -3.12 -1.29
C ALA A 342 31.59 -3.18 -1.99
N LYS A 343 31.64 -3.64 -3.24
CA LYS A 343 32.87 -3.65 -4.05
C LYS A 343 33.42 -2.25 -4.33
N PHE A 344 32.55 -1.28 -4.56
CA PHE A 344 32.97 0.11 -4.73
C PHE A 344 33.53 0.70 -3.43
N ASN A 345 32.94 0.37 -2.28
CA ASN A 345 33.46 0.77 -0.98
C ASN A 345 34.84 0.15 -0.69
N GLU A 346 35.08 -1.10 -1.09
CA GLU A 346 36.43 -1.69 -1.04
C GLU A 346 37.43 -0.89 -1.90
N LEU A 347 37.06 -0.51 -3.13
CA LEU A 347 37.90 0.32 -3.99
C LEU A 347 38.22 1.68 -3.34
N LYS A 348 37.22 2.33 -2.75
CA LYS A 348 37.39 3.59 -2.01
C LYS A 348 38.36 3.42 -0.84
N GLN A 349 38.26 2.33 -0.11
CA GLN A 349 39.20 2.00 0.97
C GLN A 349 40.63 1.80 0.45
N THR A 350 40.83 1.05 -0.65
CA THR A 350 42.15 0.87 -1.27
C THR A 350 42.75 2.21 -1.72
N ARG A 351 41.94 3.10 -2.32
CA ARG A 351 42.38 4.46 -2.69
C ARG A 351 42.83 5.26 -1.47
N ASN A 352 42.09 5.18 -0.36
CA ASN A 352 42.45 5.83 0.89
C ASN A 352 43.76 5.27 1.48
N GLN A 353 43.95 3.94 1.47
CA GLN A 353 45.19 3.31 1.90
C GLN A 353 46.39 3.75 1.06
N ILE A 354 46.21 3.90 -0.26
CA ILE A 354 47.23 4.46 -1.15
C ILE A 354 47.52 5.92 -0.78
N GLN A 355 46.48 6.74 -0.57
CA GLN A 355 46.65 8.14 -0.19
C GLN A 355 47.38 8.29 1.15
N GLU A 356 47.07 7.45 2.13
CA GLU A 356 47.74 7.41 3.42
C GLU A 356 49.21 6.99 3.29
N PHE A 357 49.49 5.97 2.49
CA PHE A 357 50.85 5.55 2.15
C PHE A 357 51.64 6.70 1.48
N ILE A 358 51.03 7.42 0.53
CA ILE A 358 51.62 8.58 -0.13
C ILE A 358 51.91 9.68 0.90
N ASN A 359 50.92 10.07 1.70
CA ASN A 359 51.03 11.16 2.67
C ASN A 359 52.11 10.91 3.73
N THR A 360 52.24 9.67 4.18
CA THR A 360 53.24 9.26 5.19
C THR A 360 54.67 9.36 4.64
N ASN A 361 54.85 9.17 3.33
CA ASN A 361 56.18 9.01 2.71
C ASN A 361 56.57 10.19 1.80
N LYS A 362 55.69 11.16 1.55
CA LYS A 362 55.88 12.25 0.57
C LYS A 362 57.10 13.15 0.80
N ASN A 363 57.49 13.32 2.06
CA ASN A 363 58.61 14.20 2.44
C ASN A 363 59.96 13.48 2.44
N ASN A 364 60.01 12.18 2.12
CA ASN A 364 61.25 11.43 2.03
C ASN A 364 61.70 11.35 0.56
N PRO A 365 62.81 12.02 0.19
CA PRO A 365 63.27 12.10 -1.20
C PRO A 365 63.63 10.72 -1.77
N ASN A 366 64.00 9.75 -0.91
CA ASN A 366 64.34 8.39 -1.33
C ASN A 366 63.14 7.62 -1.91
N TYR A 367 61.90 8.07 -1.66
CA TYR A 367 60.69 7.42 -2.18
C TYR A 367 59.99 8.24 -3.26
N SER A 368 60.57 9.36 -3.72
CA SER A 368 59.94 10.32 -4.64
C SER A 368 59.42 9.67 -5.94
N GLU A 369 60.23 8.81 -6.58
CA GLU A 369 59.82 8.08 -7.78
C GLU A 369 58.69 7.10 -7.50
N LEU A 370 58.78 6.36 -6.39
CA LEU A 370 57.77 5.41 -5.94
C LEU A 370 56.43 6.09 -5.63
N ILE A 371 56.48 7.25 -4.96
CA ILE A 371 55.32 8.12 -4.70
C ILE A 371 54.68 8.55 -6.02
N SER A 372 55.48 9.03 -6.97
CA SER A 372 54.99 9.54 -8.26
C SER A 372 54.30 8.44 -9.08
N GLN A 373 54.93 7.26 -9.18
CA GLN A 373 54.35 6.09 -9.86
C GLN A 373 53.03 5.66 -9.21
N LEU A 374 52.98 5.57 -7.88
CA LEU A 374 51.77 5.15 -7.16
C LEU A 374 50.64 6.20 -7.26
N THR A 375 50.98 7.49 -7.22
CA THR A 375 50.05 8.62 -7.42
C THR A 375 49.42 8.55 -8.81
N SER A 376 50.25 8.42 -9.83
CA SER A 376 49.80 8.32 -11.23
C SER A 376 48.89 7.10 -11.44
N LYS A 377 49.24 5.95 -10.86
CA LYS A 377 48.43 4.73 -10.95
C LYS A 377 47.08 4.89 -10.25
N ARG A 378 47.03 5.49 -9.05
CA ARG A 378 45.78 5.82 -8.36
C ARG A 378 44.91 6.74 -9.21
N ASP A 379 45.48 7.83 -9.71
CA ASP A 379 44.74 8.86 -10.43
C ASP A 379 44.21 8.36 -11.78
N SER A 380 44.95 7.47 -12.45
CA SER A 380 44.49 6.78 -13.68
C SER A 380 43.20 5.97 -13.49
N LYS A 381 42.83 5.66 -12.23
CA LYS A 381 41.62 4.90 -11.90
C LYS A 381 40.53 5.77 -11.29
N ASN A 382 40.67 7.10 -11.20
CA ASN A 382 39.63 7.97 -10.63
C ASN A 382 38.34 8.02 -11.46
N SER A 383 38.41 7.69 -12.74
CA SER A 383 37.24 7.59 -13.63
C SER A 383 36.27 6.44 -13.26
N VAL A 384 36.73 5.47 -12.46
CA VAL A 384 35.88 4.38 -11.96
C VAL A 384 35.07 4.87 -10.77
N THR A 385 33.76 5.02 -10.97
CA THR A 385 32.79 5.55 -10.00
C THR A 385 31.81 4.46 -9.54
N ASP A 386 30.89 4.80 -8.65
CA ASP A 386 29.79 3.93 -8.21
C ASP A 386 28.83 3.53 -9.35
N SER A 387 28.76 4.36 -10.40
CA SER A 387 27.99 4.08 -11.62
C SER A 387 28.68 3.14 -12.62
N SER A 388 30.00 2.95 -12.53
CA SER A 388 30.77 2.05 -13.43
C SER A 388 30.32 0.59 -13.30
N ASN A 389 30.61 -0.28 -14.27
CA ASN A 389 30.21 -1.69 -14.14
C ASN A 389 30.91 -2.35 -12.96
N LYS A 390 30.27 -3.36 -12.37
CA LYS A 390 30.87 -4.11 -11.25
C LYS A 390 32.27 -4.67 -11.61
N SER A 391 32.43 -5.20 -12.83
CA SER A 391 33.71 -5.71 -13.33
C SER A 391 34.81 -4.65 -13.41
N ASP A 392 34.45 -3.42 -13.75
CA ASP A 392 35.39 -2.30 -13.87
C ASP A 392 35.88 -1.88 -12.48
N ILE A 393 34.97 -1.90 -11.50
CA ILE A 393 35.26 -1.63 -10.07
C ILE A 393 36.20 -2.70 -9.51
N GLU A 394 35.90 -3.98 -9.72
CA GLU A 394 36.72 -5.10 -9.24
C GLU A 394 38.12 -5.09 -9.86
N SER A 395 38.20 -4.83 -11.17
CA SER A 395 39.47 -4.76 -11.91
C SER A 395 40.32 -3.57 -11.44
N ALA A 396 39.72 -2.38 -11.28
CA ALA A 396 40.42 -1.22 -10.73
C ALA A 396 40.93 -1.46 -9.31
N ASN A 397 40.12 -2.11 -8.45
CA ASN A 397 40.51 -2.42 -7.08
C ASN A 397 41.69 -3.41 -7.05
N THR A 398 41.66 -4.44 -7.90
CA THR A 398 42.73 -5.44 -8.01
C THR A 398 44.04 -4.80 -8.46
N GLU A 399 44.01 -3.99 -9.51
CA GLU A 399 45.20 -3.26 -9.99
C GLU A 399 45.78 -2.33 -8.93
N LEU A 400 44.92 -1.61 -8.17
CA LEU A 400 45.38 -0.71 -7.11
C LEU A 400 45.95 -1.47 -5.90
N LYS A 401 45.33 -2.58 -5.49
CA LYS A 401 45.86 -3.46 -4.42
C LYS A 401 47.25 -4.00 -4.81
N GLN A 402 47.40 -4.45 -6.07
CA GLN A 402 48.69 -4.90 -6.59
C GLN A 402 49.72 -3.76 -6.56
N ALA A 403 49.38 -2.57 -7.08
CA ALA A 403 50.28 -1.42 -7.09
C ALA A 403 50.71 -1.00 -5.68
N LEU A 404 49.79 -0.99 -4.71
CA LEU A 404 50.10 -0.70 -3.31
C LEU A 404 51.05 -1.74 -2.71
N ASN A 405 50.83 -3.02 -2.97
CA ASN A 405 51.70 -4.09 -2.49
C ASN A 405 53.10 -4.01 -3.11
N THR A 406 53.20 -3.74 -4.42
CA THR A 406 54.48 -3.48 -5.09
C THR A 406 55.20 -2.27 -4.49
N ALA A 407 54.49 -1.19 -4.20
CA ALA A 407 55.06 -0.01 -3.56
C ALA A 407 55.55 -0.30 -2.12
N LYS A 408 54.79 -1.05 -1.32
CA LYS A 408 55.23 -1.49 0.02
C LYS A 408 56.49 -2.34 -0.05
N ALA A 409 56.56 -3.28 -1.00
CA ALA A 409 57.73 -4.13 -1.20
C ALA A 409 58.96 -3.32 -1.65
N LYS A 410 58.81 -2.42 -2.63
CA LYS A 410 59.90 -1.53 -3.08
C LYS A 410 60.39 -0.62 -1.96
N LYS A 411 59.49 -0.06 -1.13
CA LYS A 411 59.87 0.72 0.06
C LYS A 411 60.74 -0.12 1.01
N SER A 412 60.33 -1.34 1.33
CA SER A 412 61.11 -2.25 2.18
C SER A 412 62.50 -2.54 1.59
N SER A 413 62.60 -2.71 0.26
CA SER A 413 63.89 -2.85 -0.42
C SER A 413 64.79 -1.63 -0.24
N ILE A 414 64.25 -0.41 -0.44
CA ILE A 414 64.99 0.85 -0.26
C ILE A 414 65.45 0.99 1.21
N ASP A 415 64.59 0.66 2.17
CA ASP A 415 64.93 0.71 3.59
C ASP A 415 66.08 -0.27 3.93
N ASN A 416 66.05 -1.46 3.34
CA ASN A 416 67.12 -2.45 3.50
C ASN A 416 68.44 -2.02 2.85
N GLU A 417 68.42 -1.25 1.76
CA GLU A 417 69.64 -0.66 1.16
C GLU A 417 70.22 0.48 2.00
N LEU A 418 69.38 1.30 2.64
CA LEU A 418 69.80 2.45 3.45
C LEU A 418 70.33 2.01 4.84
N ARG A 419 69.79 0.92 5.39
CA ARG A 419 70.16 0.38 6.71
C ARG A 419 71.67 0.12 6.88
N PRO A 420 72.38 -0.60 5.97
CA PRO A 420 73.82 -0.82 6.13
C PRO A 420 74.62 0.48 6.05
N LEU A 421 74.21 1.46 5.25
CA LEU A 421 74.87 2.76 5.17
C LEU A 421 74.68 3.59 6.45
N LYS A 422 73.49 3.53 7.07
CA LYS A 422 73.24 4.14 8.38
C LYS A 422 74.06 3.46 9.48
N ASN A 423 74.20 2.14 9.42
CA ASN A 423 75.03 1.39 10.36
C ASN A 423 76.52 1.70 10.20
N ASP A 424 77.01 1.82 8.96
CA ASP A 424 78.39 2.21 8.66
C ASP A 424 78.69 3.62 9.20
N LEU A 425 77.85 4.61 8.87
CA LEU A 425 77.97 5.98 9.39
C LEU A 425 77.93 5.99 10.93
N GLN A 426 77.05 5.18 11.55
CA GLN A 426 77.00 5.04 13.00
C GLN A 426 78.28 4.45 13.58
N SER A 427 78.83 3.42 12.96
CA SER A 427 80.09 2.81 13.39
C SER A 427 81.23 3.84 13.35
N LYS A 428 81.28 4.72 12.33
CA LYS A 428 82.26 5.80 12.24
C LYS A 428 82.05 6.90 13.28
N ILE A 429 80.81 7.26 13.57
CA ILE A 429 80.48 8.19 14.66
C ILE A 429 80.93 7.61 16.00
N GLU A 430 80.71 6.31 16.25
CA GLU A 430 81.14 5.65 17.49
C GLU A 430 82.66 5.47 17.59
N GLU A 431 83.35 5.27 16.47
CA GLU A 431 84.81 5.11 16.40
C GLU A 431 85.53 6.40 16.80
N PHE A 432 85.07 7.56 16.33
CA PHE A 432 85.71 8.86 16.57
C PHE A 432 85.00 9.74 17.59
N GLY A 433 83.77 9.41 18.00
CA GLY A 433 82.92 10.19 18.90
C GLY A 433 83.54 10.61 20.24
N PRO A 434 84.32 9.75 20.94
CA PRO A 434 84.93 10.10 22.22
C PRO A 434 85.85 11.33 22.18
N ILE A 435 86.42 11.66 21.02
CA ILE A 435 87.41 12.74 20.87
C ILE A 435 86.80 14.15 20.89
N ARG A 436 85.47 14.28 20.75
CA ARG A 436 84.78 15.59 20.69
C ARG A 436 85.02 16.43 21.94
N ASN A 437 85.18 15.78 23.09
CA ASN A 437 85.31 16.43 24.39
C ASN A 437 86.75 16.46 24.93
N THR A 438 87.74 16.00 24.16
CA THR A 438 89.15 16.02 24.55
C THR A 438 89.77 17.40 24.28
N ASN A 439 90.60 17.91 25.20
CA ASN A 439 91.28 19.20 25.06
C ASN A 439 92.77 19.01 24.70
N PHE A 440 93.14 19.38 23.47
CA PHE A 440 94.50 19.32 22.94
C PHE A 440 95.22 20.69 22.92
N SER A 441 94.55 21.76 23.35
CA SER A 441 95.10 23.13 23.29
C SER A 441 96.44 23.31 24.02
N TRP A 442 96.69 22.54 25.08
CA TRP A 442 97.92 22.59 25.86
C TRP A 442 99.10 21.83 25.21
N ILE A 443 98.86 21.09 24.12
CA ILE A 443 99.85 20.29 23.39
C ILE A 443 100.17 20.92 22.05
N SER A 444 99.15 21.21 21.24
CA SER A 444 99.32 21.82 19.93
C SER A 444 98.02 22.47 19.47
N SER A 445 98.10 23.73 19.05
CA SER A 445 96.98 24.43 18.41
C SER A 445 96.56 23.75 17.10
N LYS A 446 97.50 23.06 16.42
CA LYS A 446 97.23 22.30 15.19
C LYS A 446 96.36 21.08 15.48
N LEU A 447 96.61 20.36 16.57
CA LEU A 447 95.77 19.24 17.03
C LEU A 447 94.36 19.68 17.39
N GLU A 448 94.24 20.76 18.16
CA GLU A 448 92.93 21.30 18.55
C GLU A 448 92.11 21.74 17.34
N THR A 449 92.76 22.35 16.34
CA THR A 449 92.10 22.76 15.09
C THR A 449 91.57 21.56 14.30
N THR A 450 92.37 20.51 14.11
CA THR A 450 91.94 19.30 13.37
C THR A 450 90.84 18.55 14.10
N LYS A 451 90.90 18.47 15.45
CA LYS A 451 89.84 17.89 16.26
C LYS A 451 88.53 18.68 16.15
N ASN A 452 88.58 20.02 16.17
CA ASN A 452 87.37 20.84 16.06
C ASN A 452 86.68 20.66 14.70
N LYS A 453 87.44 20.54 13.60
CA LYS A 453 86.90 20.18 12.28
C LYS A 453 86.19 18.81 12.29
N LEU A 454 86.78 17.80 12.93
CA LEU A 454 86.17 16.49 13.07
C LEU A 454 84.93 16.54 13.97
N ALA A 455 84.93 17.33 15.05
CA ALA A 455 83.79 17.47 15.96
C ALA A 455 82.57 18.15 15.29
N GLU A 456 82.81 19.17 14.46
CA GLU A 456 81.78 19.77 13.61
C GLU A 456 81.20 18.75 12.62
N GLU A 457 82.06 18.00 11.93
CA GLU A 457 81.60 17.01 10.95
C GLU A 457 80.86 15.85 11.60
N LEU A 458 81.31 15.40 12.77
CA LEU A 458 80.61 14.39 13.56
C LEU A 458 79.23 14.88 14.02
N THR A 459 79.06 16.16 14.31
CA THR A 459 77.75 16.77 14.62
C THR A 459 76.83 16.80 13.39
N LYS A 460 77.38 17.11 12.21
CA LYS A 460 76.63 16.99 10.94
C LYS A 460 76.28 15.53 10.64
N ALA A 461 77.18 14.60 10.90
CA ALA A 461 76.97 13.16 10.72
C ALA A 461 75.86 12.62 11.63
N ASP A 462 75.77 13.06 12.89
CA ASP A 462 74.65 12.75 13.78
C ASP A 462 73.32 13.25 13.21
N ALA A 463 73.29 14.48 12.69
CA ALA A 463 72.11 15.04 12.06
C ALA A 463 71.71 14.24 10.79
N ILE A 464 72.67 13.87 9.94
CA ILE A 464 72.44 13.09 8.73
C ILE A 464 71.97 11.67 9.05
N LYS A 465 72.58 10.99 10.01
CA LYS A 465 72.19 9.62 10.41
C LYS A 465 70.77 9.59 10.99
N ASN A 466 70.47 10.53 11.88
CA ASN A 466 69.19 10.58 12.59
C ASN A 466 68.07 11.16 11.72
N ASN A 467 68.40 11.79 10.59
CA ASN A 467 67.42 12.26 9.61
C ASN A 467 66.92 11.10 8.73
N PRO A 468 65.61 10.78 8.76
CA PRO A 468 65.02 9.73 7.92
C PRO A 468 65.09 10.03 6.41
N SER A 469 65.20 11.31 6.05
CA SER A 469 65.21 11.81 4.66
C SER A 469 66.61 11.95 4.06
N SER A 470 67.65 11.52 4.76
CA SER A 470 69.01 11.56 4.22
C SER A 470 69.12 10.67 2.99
N SER A 471 69.71 11.23 1.93
CA SER A 471 69.92 10.49 0.69
C SER A 471 70.98 9.41 0.87
N LYS A 472 70.92 8.37 0.03
CA LYS A 472 71.96 7.34 -0.06
C LYS A 472 73.36 7.93 -0.21
N GLN A 473 73.47 9.00 -1.01
CA GLN A 473 74.73 9.71 -1.26
C GLN A 473 75.18 10.49 -0.01
N ALA A 474 74.29 11.23 0.66
CA ALA A 474 74.63 11.99 1.86
C ALA A 474 75.12 11.09 3.00
N LEU A 475 74.52 9.91 3.18
CA LEU A 475 74.98 8.92 4.17
C LEU A 475 76.40 8.42 3.84
N LYS A 476 76.67 8.14 2.56
CA LYS A 476 77.98 7.67 2.10
C LYS A 476 79.05 8.74 2.22
N ASP A 477 78.77 9.95 1.74
CA ASP A 477 79.69 11.09 1.78
C ASP A 477 80.03 11.47 3.21
N SER A 478 79.03 11.53 4.09
CA SER A 478 79.26 11.84 5.51
C SER A 478 80.10 10.75 6.20
N SER A 479 79.86 9.47 5.89
CA SER A 479 80.67 8.36 6.46
C SER A 479 82.13 8.47 6.02
N GLN A 480 82.35 8.70 4.72
CA GLN A 480 83.69 8.89 4.16
C GLN A 480 84.39 10.13 4.70
N GLN A 481 83.66 11.24 4.89
CA GLN A 481 84.21 12.49 5.39
C GLN A 481 84.59 12.38 6.88
N VAL A 482 83.75 11.74 7.71
CA VAL A 482 84.09 11.43 9.11
C VAL A 482 85.33 10.54 9.16
N GLN A 483 85.41 9.51 8.33
CA GLN A 483 86.60 8.65 8.25
C GLN A 483 87.86 9.43 7.83
N LYS A 484 87.74 10.30 6.83
CA LYS A 484 88.85 11.11 6.32
C LYS A 484 89.39 12.04 7.41
N LEU A 485 88.52 12.80 8.06
CA LEU A 485 88.89 13.73 9.13
C LEU A 485 89.37 12.98 10.38
N GLY A 486 88.79 11.81 10.68
CA GLY A 486 89.26 10.91 11.74
C GLY A 486 90.69 10.42 11.50
N ASN A 487 90.98 10.00 10.27
CA ASN A 487 92.34 9.62 9.86
C ASN A 487 93.30 10.81 9.84
N GLU A 488 92.85 11.99 9.42
CA GLU A 488 93.65 13.22 9.44
C GLU A 488 94.00 13.64 10.87
N LEU A 489 93.07 13.49 11.82
CA LEU A 489 93.34 13.69 13.23
C LEU A 489 94.34 12.65 13.75
N LEU A 490 94.17 11.37 13.41
CA LEU A 490 95.09 10.30 13.82
C LEU A 490 96.51 10.51 13.27
N LYS A 491 96.61 10.98 12.03
CA LYS A 491 97.87 11.38 11.39
C LYS A 491 98.48 12.59 12.11
N THR A 492 97.69 13.61 12.41
CA THR A 492 98.15 14.83 13.12
C THR A 492 98.60 14.50 14.54
N ILE A 493 97.91 13.59 15.23
CA ILE A 493 98.34 13.00 16.52
C ILE A 493 99.73 12.39 16.31
N THR A 494 99.88 11.48 15.36
CA THR A 494 101.18 10.82 15.10
C THR A 494 102.30 11.81 14.75
N GLU A 495 102.01 12.84 13.95
CA GLU A 495 102.98 13.87 13.54
C GLU A 495 103.37 14.82 14.68
N GLU A 496 102.40 15.29 15.48
CA GLU A 496 102.66 16.26 16.55
C GLU A 496 103.30 15.59 17.77
N PHE A 497 102.93 14.33 18.08
CA PHE A 497 103.64 13.53 19.08
C PHE A 497 105.06 13.16 18.62
N GLY A 498 105.29 12.98 17.32
CA GLY A 498 106.63 12.73 16.75
C GLY A 498 107.58 13.94 16.74
N LYS A 499 107.09 15.17 16.98
CA LYS A 499 107.90 16.40 16.96
C LYS A 499 108.37 16.87 18.34
N VAL A 500 107.97 16.21 19.42
CA VAL A 500 108.25 16.70 20.79
C VAL A 500 109.71 16.47 21.22
N GLU A 501 110.52 15.75 20.43
CA GLU A 501 111.91 15.46 20.77
C GLU A 501 112.88 16.67 20.70
N THR A 502 112.49 17.86 20.20
CA THR A 502 113.46 18.97 20.03
C THR A 502 112.96 20.42 20.23
N LYS A 503 111.96 20.68 21.08
CA LYS A 503 111.68 22.08 21.51
C LYS A 503 111.51 22.26 23.00
N ASN A 504 112.61 22.65 23.63
CA ASN A 504 112.68 23.28 24.95
C ASN A 504 111.94 24.63 24.92
N SER A 505 110.63 24.61 25.14
CA SER A 505 109.88 25.82 25.49
C SER A 505 108.70 25.45 26.37
N ASN A 506 108.91 25.46 27.68
CA ASN A 506 107.87 25.94 28.58
C ASN A 506 108.40 26.23 29.99
N ILE A 507 107.66 27.13 30.64
CA ILE A 507 107.87 27.74 31.96
C ILE A 507 108.50 26.82 33.03
N GLY A 508 108.21 25.52 33.03
CA GLY A 508 108.81 24.55 33.96
C GLY A 508 110.34 24.43 33.89
N TYR A 509 110.96 24.50 32.70
CA TYR A 509 112.43 24.44 32.57
C TYR A 509 113.11 25.77 32.95
N ARG A 510 112.39 26.91 32.81
CA ARG A 510 112.86 28.22 33.27
C ARG A 510 112.83 28.32 34.80
N LEU A 511 111.81 27.74 35.45
CA LEU A 511 111.75 27.60 36.92
C LEU A 511 112.86 26.68 37.45
N PHE A 512 113.20 25.60 36.75
CA PHE A 512 114.33 24.72 37.07
C PHE A 512 115.70 25.43 36.96
N LYS A 513 115.90 26.30 35.97
CA LYS A 513 117.12 27.12 35.83
C LYS A 513 117.23 28.22 36.90
N LEU A 514 116.12 28.83 37.32
CA LEU A 514 116.08 29.81 38.42
C LEU A 514 116.42 29.18 39.77
N ALA A 515 115.99 27.93 40.02
CA ALA A 515 116.31 27.19 41.24
C ALA A 515 117.80 26.76 41.37
N GLN A 516 118.57 26.77 40.28
CA GLN A 516 120.04 26.56 40.33
C GLN A 516 120.84 27.85 40.64
N ALA A 517 120.24 29.03 40.47
CA ALA A 517 120.93 30.31 40.66
C ALA A 517 120.88 30.84 42.10
N GLU A 518 119.92 30.40 42.91
CA GLU A 518 119.80 30.67 44.34
C GLU A 518 119.80 29.31 45.06
N GLN A 519 120.73 29.05 45.98
CA GLN A 519 120.98 27.73 46.59
C GLN A 519 119.79 27.15 47.38
N PHE A 520 118.74 26.67 46.69
CA PHE A 520 117.60 25.97 47.28
C PHE A 520 117.85 24.46 47.25
N ASN A 521 118.22 23.87 48.39
CA ASN A 521 118.12 22.42 48.58
C ASN A 521 116.70 22.05 49.01
N ASN A 522 115.82 21.61 48.09
CA ASN A 522 114.52 21.05 48.49
C ASN A 522 113.91 19.98 47.55
N SER A 523 113.31 18.96 48.17
CA SER A 523 112.64 17.78 47.59
C SER A 523 111.55 18.07 46.55
N ASP A 524 110.98 19.26 46.53
CA ASP A 524 109.86 19.61 45.64
C ASP A 524 110.30 19.98 44.22
N VAL A 525 111.55 20.42 44.03
CA VAL A 525 112.14 20.63 42.69
C VAL A 525 112.34 19.28 41.98
N ASP A 526 112.70 18.23 42.71
CA ASP A 526 112.81 16.86 42.19
C ASP A 526 111.44 16.25 41.84
N LYS A 527 110.36 16.59 42.56
CA LYS A 527 108.99 16.15 42.18
C LYS A 527 108.52 16.81 40.88
N LEU A 528 108.87 18.08 40.65
CA LEU A 528 108.56 18.75 39.38
C LEU A 528 109.39 18.17 38.23
N LYS A 529 110.67 17.85 38.49
CA LYS A 529 111.54 17.13 37.56
C LYS A 529 110.94 15.76 37.21
N ASN A 530 110.55 14.95 38.20
CA ASN A 530 109.94 13.64 37.98
C ASN A 530 108.60 13.73 37.25
N ALA A 531 107.71 14.67 37.59
CA ALA A 531 106.45 14.85 36.88
C ALA A 531 106.64 15.36 35.44
N TRP A 532 107.68 16.17 35.20
CA TRP A 532 108.05 16.64 33.86
C TRP A 532 108.75 15.56 33.04
N GLU A 533 109.59 14.74 33.67
CA GLU A 533 110.20 13.54 33.07
C GLU A 533 109.16 12.45 32.81
N GLU A 534 108.17 12.25 33.67
CA GLU A 534 107.01 11.38 33.43
C GLU A 534 106.16 11.88 32.25
N LYS A 535 105.96 13.20 32.13
CA LYS A 535 105.34 13.81 30.94
C LYS A 535 106.13 13.47 29.67
N GLN A 536 107.46 13.56 29.70
CA GLN A 536 108.31 13.14 28.57
C GLN A 536 108.23 11.62 28.34
N THR A 537 108.13 10.82 29.39
CA THR A 537 107.98 9.36 29.31
C THR A 537 106.61 8.95 28.73
N LEU A 538 105.53 9.70 29.00
CA LEU A 538 104.23 9.54 28.35
C LEU A 538 104.24 10.01 26.89
N LEU A 539 104.96 11.08 26.58
CA LEU A 539 105.24 11.49 25.20
C LEU A 539 106.06 10.42 24.43
N SER A 540 106.79 9.56 25.16
CA SER A 540 107.58 8.44 24.64
C SER A 540 106.80 7.12 24.52
N LYS A 541 105.60 7.01 25.11
CA LYS A 541 104.70 5.85 24.93
C LYS A 541 103.97 5.97 23.58
N LYS A 542 104.70 5.52 22.57
CA LYS A 542 104.42 5.58 21.13
C LYS A 542 103.10 4.94 20.71
N GLN A 543 102.60 5.43 19.58
CA GLN A 543 101.89 4.73 18.49
C GLN A 543 100.91 3.62 18.86
N LYS A 544 99.68 3.73 18.31
CA LYS A 544 98.65 2.69 18.30
C LYS A 544 99.26 1.29 18.10
N LEU A 545 99.16 0.44 19.13
CA LEU A 545 99.56 -0.96 19.06
C LEU A 545 98.77 -1.65 17.93
N GLY A 546 99.42 -2.51 17.15
CA GLY A 546 98.81 -3.12 15.95
C GLY A 546 97.47 -3.84 16.18
N ASN A 547 97.18 -4.25 17.43
CA ASN A 547 95.97 -4.96 17.82
C ASN A 547 94.95 -4.10 18.58
N GLN A 548 95.24 -2.82 18.86
CA GLN A 548 94.34 -1.93 19.59
C GLN A 548 93.38 -1.23 18.63
N SER A 549 92.07 -1.20 18.94
CA SER A 549 91.11 -0.47 18.10
C SER A 549 91.40 1.03 18.13
N THR A 550 91.08 1.76 17.05
CA THR A 550 91.26 3.23 17.01
C THR A 550 90.50 3.90 18.16
N LYS A 551 89.30 3.40 18.46
CA LYS A 551 88.43 3.86 19.54
C LYS A 551 89.08 3.69 20.91
N ASP A 552 89.62 2.51 21.20
CA ASP A 552 90.24 2.21 22.49
C ASP A 552 91.54 3.01 22.65
N TYR A 553 92.32 3.13 21.57
CA TYR A 553 93.53 3.94 21.53
C TYR A 553 93.22 5.41 21.85
N LEU A 554 92.23 6.00 21.18
CA LEU A 554 91.83 7.39 21.42
C LEU A 554 91.24 7.61 22.82
N THR A 555 90.47 6.65 23.33
CA THR A 555 89.87 6.71 24.68
C THR A 555 90.93 6.63 25.77
N GLN A 556 91.91 5.73 25.60
CA GLN A 556 93.06 5.63 26.49
C GLN A 556 93.89 6.91 26.46
N LEU A 557 94.21 7.43 25.27
CA LEU A 557 94.96 8.67 25.10
C LEU A 557 94.27 9.82 25.85
N SER A 558 92.97 10.01 25.64
CA SER A 558 92.19 11.06 26.30
C SER A 558 92.21 10.96 27.83
N THR A 559 92.16 9.74 28.37
CA THR A 559 92.12 9.47 29.82
C THR A 559 93.49 9.71 30.48
N GLU A 560 94.55 9.18 29.88
CA GLU A 560 95.92 9.32 30.38
C GLU A 560 96.39 10.77 30.34
N MET A 561 96.04 11.51 29.28
CA MET A 561 96.40 12.91 29.10
C MET A 561 95.68 13.83 30.08
N SER A 562 94.38 13.61 30.32
CA SER A 562 93.61 14.37 31.31
C SER A 562 94.13 14.14 32.73
N THR A 563 94.57 12.91 33.03
CA THR A 563 95.14 12.55 34.34
C THR A 563 96.48 13.25 34.57
N GLN A 564 97.35 13.30 33.56
CA GLN A 564 98.67 13.96 33.66
C GLN A 564 98.58 15.49 33.76
N GLU A 565 97.65 16.12 33.02
CA GLU A 565 97.41 17.56 33.15
C GLU A 565 97.02 17.93 34.60
N SER A 566 96.18 17.11 35.23
CA SER A 566 95.77 17.26 36.63
C SER A 566 96.95 17.14 37.61
N THR A 567 97.86 16.18 37.38
CA THR A 567 99.06 15.97 38.21
C THR A 567 100.03 17.15 38.13
N ILE A 568 100.35 17.64 36.91
CA ILE A 568 101.27 18.78 36.73
C ILE A 568 100.72 20.06 37.37
N LYS A 569 99.41 20.31 37.22
CA LYS A 569 98.73 21.46 37.86
C LYS A 569 98.86 21.40 39.38
N LYS A 570 98.71 20.22 40.00
CA LYS A 570 98.91 20.05 41.46
C LYS A 570 100.35 20.36 41.91
N VAL A 571 101.37 19.95 41.17
CA VAL A 571 102.77 20.20 41.55
C VAL A 571 103.14 21.69 41.42
N ILE A 572 102.66 22.38 40.39
CA ILE A 572 102.86 23.83 40.21
C ILE A 572 102.25 24.62 41.38
N VAL A 573 101.05 24.24 41.82
CA VAL A 573 100.37 24.87 42.97
C VAL A 573 101.19 24.69 44.27
N ASN A 574 101.81 23.53 44.47
CA ASN A 574 102.65 23.28 45.66
C ASN A 574 103.94 24.11 45.68
N ILE A 575 104.62 24.30 44.53
CA ILE A 575 105.82 25.15 44.44
C ILE A 575 105.49 26.63 44.67
N GLN A 576 104.37 27.10 44.14
CA GLN A 576 103.88 28.46 44.36
C GLN A 576 103.56 28.73 45.84
N ALA A 577 103.15 27.71 46.61
CA ALA A 577 102.95 27.81 48.05
C ALA A 577 104.28 27.92 48.83
N HIS A 578 105.34 27.24 48.39
CA HIS A 578 106.65 27.25 49.04
C HIS A 578 107.38 28.60 48.90
N ILE A 579 107.31 29.24 47.72
CA ILE A 579 107.83 30.60 47.47
C ILE A 579 107.09 31.65 48.33
N ARG A 580 105.80 31.44 48.58
CA ARG A 580 104.94 32.34 49.38
C ARG A 580 105.31 32.39 50.86
N ASN A 581 105.91 31.32 51.41
CA ASN A 581 106.24 31.22 52.83
C ASN A 581 107.56 31.94 53.23
N ASN A 582 108.53 32.08 52.32
CA ASN A 582 109.79 32.80 52.61
C ASN A 582 109.64 34.33 52.56
N LEU A 583 108.70 34.85 51.75
CA LEU A 583 108.40 36.30 51.67
C LEU A 583 107.53 36.82 52.84
N ASN A 584 106.88 35.92 53.60
CA ASN A 584 105.93 36.27 54.67
C ASN A 584 106.55 36.47 56.06
N SER A 585 107.85 36.18 56.24
CA SER A 585 108.55 36.33 57.53
C SER A 585 108.96 37.78 57.83
N GLN A 586 109.16 38.61 56.79
CA GLN A 586 109.47 40.04 56.97
C GLN A 586 108.22 40.90 57.27
N TYR A 587 107.04 40.56 56.75
CA TYR A 587 105.82 41.35 56.94
C TYR A 587 105.03 41.02 58.22
N ARG A 588 105.22 39.83 58.82
CA ARG A 588 104.62 39.48 60.13
C ARG A 588 105.20 40.30 61.30
N LEU A 589 106.46 40.74 61.20
CA LEU A 589 107.13 41.56 62.21
C LEU A 589 106.58 43.01 62.30
N GLU A 590 105.93 43.49 61.24
CA GLU A 590 105.25 44.80 61.20
C GLU A 590 103.76 44.72 61.58
N ALA A 591 103.10 43.60 61.27
CA ALA A 591 101.73 43.32 61.73
C ALA A 591 101.63 43.16 63.26
N ASP A 592 102.64 42.54 63.90
CA ASP A 592 102.69 42.40 65.36
C ASP A 592 102.88 43.75 66.10
N LYS A 593 103.56 44.73 65.47
CA LYS A 593 103.67 46.11 65.99
C LYS A 593 102.35 46.89 65.88
N LEU A 594 101.54 46.61 64.86
CA LEU A 594 100.25 47.25 64.63
C LEU A 594 99.17 46.70 65.58
N ILE A 595 99.18 45.39 65.85
CA ILE A 595 98.30 44.72 66.82
C ILE A 595 98.62 45.15 68.26
N ALA A 596 99.88 45.46 68.57
CA ALA A 596 100.29 46.00 69.87
C ALA A 596 99.81 47.44 70.13
N ASN A 597 99.58 48.23 69.08
CA ASN A 597 99.03 49.60 69.17
C ASN A 597 97.50 49.62 69.24
N MET A 598 96.81 48.69 68.56
CA MET A 598 95.35 48.56 68.63
C MET A 598 94.84 48.03 69.99
N LYS A 599 95.69 47.40 70.80
CA LYS A 599 95.37 47.00 72.18
C LYS A 599 95.38 48.15 73.20
N ARG A 600 95.76 49.38 72.82
CA ARG A 600 96.05 50.46 73.79
C ARG A 600 95.19 51.74 73.72
N GLY A 601 94.12 51.80 72.94
CA GLY A 601 93.26 53.00 72.88
C GLY A 601 91.76 52.69 72.80
N TYR A 602 91.02 53.02 73.87
CA TYR A 602 89.57 52.95 74.00
C TYR A 602 88.85 54.07 73.22
N GLY A 603 87.66 53.77 72.68
CA GLY A 603 86.57 54.75 72.53
C GLY A 603 86.40 55.41 71.16
N ASP A 604 85.50 54.84 70.36
CA ASP A 604 84.61 55.45 69.35
C ASP A 604 85.00 56.76 68.64
N LYS A 605 85.53 56.58 67.42
CA LYS A 605 85.12 57.22 66.14
C LYS A 605 86.08 56.87 64.98
N VAL A 606 86.85 55.79 65.14
CA VAL A 606 87.84 55.29 64.16
C VAL A 606 87.27 54.14 63.30
N GLY A 607 86.04 53.72 63.58
CA GLY A 607 85.43 52.52 62.98
C GLY A 607 84.96 52.67 61.53
N ILE A 608 84.83 53.88 60.98
CA ILE A 608 84.21 54.07 59.65
C ILE A 608 85.23 54.53 58.58
N GLU A 609 86.33 55.20 58.95
CA GLU A 609 87.41 55.54 58.00
C GLU A 609 88.49 54.45 57.86
N SER A 610 88.54 53.50 58.80
CA SER A 610 89.52 52.40 58.79
C SER A 610 89.09 51.20 57.92
N LEU A 611 87.78 51.07 57.66
CA LEU A 611 87.23 50.04 56.77
C LEU A 611 87.39 50.41 55.28
N GLN A 612 87.41 51.71 54.96
CA GLN A 612 87.57 52.17 53.57
C GLN A 612 89.02 52.00 53.07
N LYS A 613 90.04 52.26 53.90
CA LYS A 613 91.46 52.09 53.54
C LYS A 613 91.92 50.63 53.42
N TRP A 614 91.23 49.69 54.06
CA TRP A 614 91.55 48.26 53.97
C TRP A 614 90.89 47.59 52.77
N GLN A 615 89.85 48.22 52.20
CA GLN A 615 89.20 47.79 50.97
C GLN A 615 90.00 48.23 49.73
N ASP A 616 90.61 49.43 49.76
CA ASP A 616 91.49 49.93 48.69
C ASP A 616 92.83 49.16 48.57
N LEU A 617 93.29 48.47 49.64
CA LEU A 617 94.49 47.62 49.62
C LEU A 617 94.22 46.18 49.17
N MET A 618 92.96 45.72 49.22
CA MET A 618 92.54 44.39 48.77
C MET A 618 92.23 44.34 47.26
N ASP A 619 91.93 45.48 46.63
CA ASP A 619 91.59 45.55 45.20
C ASP A 619 92.82 45.71 44.27
N ASP A 620 93.99 46.08 44.77
CA ASP A 620 95.19 46.37 43.95
C ASP A 620 96.38 45.39 44.13
N SER A 621 96.15 44.19 44.66
CA SER A 621 97.19 43.17 44.85
C SER A 621 96.92 41.83 44.16
N VAL A 622 97.83 41.43 43.28
CA VAL A 622 97.80 40.24 42.38
C VAL A 622 98.12 38.91 43.11
N LEU A 623 97.91 38.80 44.42
CA LEU A 623 98.23 37.58 45.17
C LEU A 623 97.11 37.18 46.13
N SER A 624 96.45 36.07 45.77
CA SER A 624 95.41 35.38 46.55
C SER A 624 95.82 35.22 48.02
N VAL A 625 95.15 35.98 48.90
CA VAL A 625 95.23 35.78 50.35
C VAL A 625 94.59 34.43 50.70
N ASP A 626 95.34 33.70 51.52
CA ASP A 626 95.16 32.32 51.99
C ASP A 626 93.82 32.09 52.73
N ASP A 627 93.19 30.94 52.50
CA ASP A 627 91.91 30.53 53.09
C ASP A 627 91.95 30.48 54.63
N SER A 628 93.15 30.40 55.24
CA SER A 628 93.33 30.43 56.70
C SER A 628 92.94 31.76 57.36
N LEU A 629 93.15 32.90 56.68
CA LEU A 629 92.73 34.23 57.15
C LEU A 629 91.23 34.47 56.96
N LYS A 630 90.64 33.83 55.95
CA LYS A 630 89.19 33.78 55.74
C LYS A 630 88.51 32.88 56.77
N ASP A 631 89.18 31.80 57.20
CA ASP A 631 88.69 30.90 58.25
C ASP A 631 88.78 31.54 59.65
N ASP A 632 89.79 32.36 59.92
CA ASP A 632 89.88 33.14 61.17
C ASP A 632 88.90 34.33 61.21
N PHE A 633 88.63 34.97 60.06
CA PHE A 633 87.53 35.94 59.89
C PHE A 633 86.15 35.28 60.06
N ASN A 634 85.98 34.06 59.55
CA ASN A 634 84.76 33.27 59.75
C ASN A 634 84.62 32.72 61.18
N LYS A 635 85.73 32.46 61.89
CA LYS A 635 85.73 32.14 63.34
C LYS A 635 85.33 33.35 64.19
N ALA A 636 85.76 34.56 63.83
CA ALA A 636 85.31 35.79 64.48
C ALA A 636 83.81 36.07 64.23
N LEU A 637 83.30 35.77 63.04
CA LEU A 637 81.86 35.80 62.71
C LEU A 637 81.04 34.73 63.46
N ARG A 638 81.63 33.55 63.73
CA ARG A 638 81.00 32.48 64.54
C ARG A 638 81.00 32.74 66.05
N VAL A 639 81.81 33.67 66.53
CA VAL A 639 81.83 34.11 67.94
C VAL A 639 80.79 35.21 68.22
N LEU A 640 80.25 35.86 67.18
CA LEU A 640 79.18 36.87 67.32
C LEU A 640 77.75 36.30 67.23
N VAL A 641 77.55 35.02 66.85
CA VAL A 641 76.24 34.36 66.79
C VAL A 641 76.34 32.91 67.26
N GLY A 642 76.47 32.71 68.57
CA GLY A 642 76.15 31.43 69.21
C GLY A 642 74.82 31.54 69.94
N ASP A 643 73.93 30.53 69.84
CA ASP A 643 73.66 29.65 70.98
C ASP A 643 72.63 28.50 70.70
N TYR A 644 72.89 27.35 71.36
CA TYR A 644 72.06 26.13 71.58
C TYR A 644 71.87 25.10 70.42
N THR A 645 72.01 23.77 70.54
CA THR A 645 72.76 22.80 71.39
C THR A 645 72.42 21.36 70.95
N LYS A 646 73.40 20.43 71.04
CA LYS A 646 73.33 18.96 71.30
C LYS A 646 73.07 17.92 70.16
N ASN A 647 73.68 16.75 70.38
CA ASN A 647 74.13 15.67 69.47
C ASN A 647 73.23 14.38 69.61
N PRO A 648 73.55 13.21 69.01
CA PRO A 648 73.08 12.52 67.77
C PRO A 648 72.15 11.27 68.08
N PRO A 649 71.89 10.23 67.23
CA PRO A 649 72.17 9.97 65.80
C PRO A 649 70.93 9.47 65.00
N VAL A 650 71.16 9.03 63.75
CA VAL A 650 70.33 8.11 62.92
C VAL A 650 69.46 8.76 61.81
N SER A 651 70.02 8.67 60.59
CA SER A 651 69.42 8.63 59.23
C SER A 651 68.15 9.43 58.88
N SER A 652 68.33 10.60 58.26
CA SER A 652 67.24 11.39 57.63
C SER A 652 67.36 11.57 56.10
N TRP A 653 68.52 11.32 55.49
CA TRP A 653 68.69 11.53 54.04
C TRP A 653 67.97 10.50 53.15
N PHE A 654 67.57 9.34 53.69
CA PHE A 654 66.83 8.30 52.97
C PHE A 654 65.29 8.43 53.04
N ILE A 655 64.75 9.25 53.96
CA ILE A 655 63.28 9.38 54.14
C ILE A 655 62.71 10.55 53.33
N ASN A 656 63.49 11.62 53.10
CA ASN A 656 63.00 12.81 52.36
C ASN A 656 62.94 12.63 50.83
N LYS A 657 63.57 11.61 50.25
CA LYS A 657 63.42 11.28 48.82
C LYS A 657 62.18 10.43 48.51
N ARG A 658 61.57 9.80 49.53
CA ARG A 658 60.36 8.98 49.39
C ARG A 658 59.09 9.82 49.50
N ASN A 659 59.07 10.86 50.32
CA ASN A 659 57.88 11.69 50.53
C ASN A 659 57.62 12.71 49.40
N ARG A 660 58.66 13.22 48.72
CA ARG A 660 58.50 14.06 47.50
C ARG A 660 58.05 13.28 46.25
N SER A 661 58.20 11.95 46.25
CA SER A 661 57.71 11.07 45.18
C SER A 661 56.24 10.71 45.37
N ILE A 662 55.78 10.59 46.63
CA ILE A 662 54.40 10.25 46.99
C ILE A 662 53.46 11.45 46.81
N GLU A 663 53.92 12.67 47.10
CA GLU A 663 53.14 13.91 46.90
C GLU A 663 52.95 14.25 45.40
N ASN A 664 53.94 13.94 44.56
CA ASN A 664 53.81 14.06 43.10
C ASN A 664 52.99 12.93 42.45
N TYR A 665 52.99 11.72 43.02
CA TYR A 665 52.13 10.62 42.54
C TYR A 665 50.66 10.78 42.99
N GLN A 666 50.39 11.37 44.15
CA GLN A 666 49.04 11.70 44.58
C GLN A 666 48.47 12.89 43.81
N ASN A 667 49.30 13.90 43.47
CA ASN A 667 48.89 14.99 42.57
C ASN A 667 48.70 14.53 41.12
N LEU A 668 49.52 13.62 40.59
CA LEU A 668 49.27 13.01 39.25
C LEU A 668 48.04 12.09 39.25
N ARG A 669 47.79 11.33 40.32
CA ARG A 669 46.60 10.47 40.42
C ARG A 669 45.31 11.28 40.58
N ASN A 670 45.37 12.41 41.29
CA ASN A 670 44.26 13.37 41.37
C ASN A 670 44.09 14.15 40.05
N LEU A 671 45.16 14.49 39.32
CA LEU A 671 45.07 15.09 37.98
C LEU A 671 44.56 14.10 36.91
N ILE A 672 44.90 12.82 36.99
CA ILE A 672 44.39 11.78 36.09
C ILE A 672 42.92 11.47 36.40
N LEU A 673 42.53 11.42 37.68
CA LEU A 673 41.12 11.31 38.08
C LEU A 673 40.30 12.55 37.71
N VAL A 674 40.85 13.76 37.82
CA VAL A 674 40.19 14.99 37.37
C VAL A 674 40.06 15.03 35.84
N ARG A 675 41.07 14.56 35.09
CA ARG A 675 41.03 14.57 33.62
C ARG A 675 40.18 13.44 33.02
N GLU A 676 40.13 12.27 33.66
CA GLU A 676 39.18 11.19 33.33
C GLU A 676 37.75 11.60 33.70
N ASN A 677 37.55 12.30 34.82
CA ASN A 677 36.24 12.86 35.19
C ASN A 677 35.84 14.05 34.29
N GLU A 678 36.76 14.89 33.82
CA GLU A 678 36.48 15.97 32.85
C GLU A 678 36.09 15.41 31.48
N ILE A 679 36.76 14.36 31.00
CA ILE A 679 36.41 13.67 29.75
C ILE A 679 35.04 12.98 29.88
N LEU A 680 34.73 12.39 31.03
CA LEU A 680 33.43 11.80 31.30
C LEU A 680 32.34 12.87 31.50
N LEU A 681 32.68 14.03 32.07
CA LEU A 681 31.78 15.17 32.26
C LEU A 681 31.46 15.88 30.94
N ASP A 682 32.44 16.04 30.04
CA ASP A 682 32.22 16.55 28.69
C ASP A 682 31.38 15.57 27.85
N LYS A 683 31.60 14.26 28.03
CA LYS A 683 30.77 13.22 27.42
C LYS A 683 29.36 13.21 28.01
N ALA A 684 29.20 13.42 29.31
CA ALA A 684 27.90 13.56 29.97
C ALA A 684 27.16 14.81 29.51
N LYS A 685 27.83 15.96 29.33
CA LYS A 685 27.25 17.21 28.80
C LYS A 685 26.86 17.11 27.32
N ASP A 686 27.65 16.38 26.52
CA ASP A 686 27.28 16.11 25.12
C ASP A 686 26.11 15.12 25.03
N LEU A 687 26.06 14.12 25.90
CA LEU A 687 24.92 13.21 26.03
C LEU A 687 23.66 13.92 26.56
N ASP A 688 23.81 14.86 27.49
CA ASP A 688 22.76 15.74 28.02
C ASP A 688 22.12 16.56 26.89
N LYS A 689 22.95 17.24 26.07
CA LYS A 689 22.45 17.97 24.87
C LYS A 689 21.78 17.07 23.84
N ARG A 690 22.23 15.82 23.68
CA ARG A 690 21.59 14.84 22.77
C ARG A 690 20.27 14.31 23.32
N ALA A 691 20.20 14.07 24.62
CA ALA A 691 18.98 13.68 25.32
C ALA A 691 17.95 14.81 25.26
N GLU A 692 18.35 16.05 25.53
CA GLU A 692 17.50 17.24 25.45
C GLU A 692 16.95 17.47 24.02
N LYS A 693 17.79 17.35 22.99
CA LYS A 693 17.35 17.38 21.58
C LYS A 693 16.37 16.26 21.24
N THR A 694 16.59 15.07 21.80
CA THR A 694 15.73 13.91 21.58
C THR A 694 14.37 14.10 22.24
N ILE A 695 14.34 14.58 23.49
CA ILE A 695 13.12 14.91 24.23
C ILE A 695 12.34 16.01 23.50
N LYS A 696 13.02 17.10 23.12
CA LYS A 696 12.41 18.22 22.38
C LYS A 696 11.83 17.78 21.03
N PHE A 697 12.53 16.92 20.29
CA PHE A 697 12.01 16.36 19.04
C PHE A 697 10.76 15.49 19.25
N VAL A 698 10.74 14.66 20.29
CA VAL A 698 9.57 13.83 20.65
C VAL A 698 8.39 14.72 21.00
N ASP A 699 8.60 15.77 21.80
CA ASP A 699 7.55 16.70 22.22
C ASP A 699 7.01 17.57 21.08
N GLU A 700 7.89 18.11 20.24
CA GLU A 700 7.49 19.02 19.15
C GLU A 700 6.90 18.28 17.94
N ASN A 701 7.38 17.08 17.63
CA ASN A 701 7.03 16.39 16.38
C ASN A 701 6.16 15.15 16.56
N ILE A 702 6.39 14.33 17.59
CA ILE A 702 5.65 13.06 17.72
C ILE A 702 4.39 13.26 18.56
N ASN A 703 4.50 13.98 19.69
CA ASN A 703 3.36 14.30 20.52
C ASN A 703 2.36 15.24 19.83
N SER A 704 2.81 16.17 18.99
CA SER A 704 1.91 17.01 18.18
C SER A 704 1.13 16.22 17.12
N LEU A 705 1.78 15.23 16.48
CA LEU A 705 1.15 14.33 15.51
C LEU A 705 0.18 13.34 16.19
N ASP A 706 0.53 12.79 17.35
CA ASP A 706 -0.35 11.94 18.16
C ASP A 706 -1.59 12.71 18.67
N GLN A 707 -1.41 13.94 19.16
CA GLN A 707 -2.53 14.80 19.55
C GLN A 707 -3.43 15.17 18.37
N ARG A 708 -2.86 15.40 17.18
CA ARG A 708 -3.62 15.60 15.94
C ARG A 708 -4.39 14.34 15.55
N ALA A 709 -3.79 13.16 15.67
CA ALA A 709 -4.46 11.87 15.41
C ALA A 709 -5.59 11.61 16.42
N LYS A 710 -5.38 11.91 17.71
CA LYS A 710 -6.42 11.82 18.77
C LYS A 710 -7.58 12.78 18.53
N ARG A 711 -7.31 14.03 18.12
CA ARG A 711 -8.37 15.00 17.75
C ARG A 711 -9.14 14.52 16.53
N LEU A 712 -8.47 14.11 15.46
CA LEU A 712 -9.12 13.60 14.25
C LEU A 712 -9.94 12.34 14.53
N LYS A 713 -9.47 11.44 15.41
CA LYS A 713 -10.25 10.30 15.91
C LYS A 713 -11.51 10.74 16.64
N GLN A 714 -11.42 11.73 17.51
CA GLN A 714 -12.59 12.26 18.23
C GLN A 714 -13.55 12.96 17.27
N GLU A 715 -13.05 13.69 16.26
CA GLU A 715 -13.86 14.29 15.21
C GLU A 715 -14.58 13.24 14.36
N ILE A 716 -13.93 12.12 14.03
CA ILE A 716 -14.55 10.99 13.33
C ILE A 716 -15.60 10.31 14.22
N LEU A 717 -15.32 10.14 15.52
CA LEU A 717 -16.27 9.55 16.46
C LEU A 717 -17.49 10.47 16.68
N ASN A 718 -17.27 11.78 16.77
CA ASN A 718 -18.32 12.78 16.85
C ASN A 718 -19.11 12.83 15.55
N ALA A 719 -18.46 12.78 14.38
CA ALA A 719 -19.15 12.73 13.09
C ALA A 719 -19.91 11.42 12.86
N LYS A 720 -19.43 10.29 13.41
CA LYS A 720 -20.16 9.02 13.48
C LYS A 720 -21.39 9.16 14.35
N ASN A 721 -21.27 9.78 15.52
CA ASN A 721 -22.39 10.08 16.40
C ASN A 721 -23.36 11.07 15.75
N ASP A 722 -22.86 12.05 15.00
CA ASP A 722 -23.66 13.01 14.23
C ASP A 722 -24.36 12.31 13.06
N LEU A 723 -23.73 11.38 12.34
CA LEU A 723 -24.39 10.55 11.30
C LEU A 723 -25.44 9.61 11.91
N SER A 724 -25.12 9.01 13.06
CA SER A 724 -26.04 8.14 13.79
C SER A 724 -27.23 8.93 14.35
N ASN A 725 -27.01 10.18 14.79
CA ASN A 725 -28.04 11.14 15.17
C ASN A 725 -28.75 11.76 13.94
N PHE A 726 -28.11 11.85 12.78
CA PHE A 726 -28.65 12.33 11.51
C PHE A 726 -29.65 11.33 10.93
N THR A 727 -29.37 10.04 11.13
CA THR A 727 -30.30 8.93 10.88
C THR A 727 -31.50 8.98 11.83
N LEU A 728 -31.31 9.56 13.03
CA LEU A 728 -32.33 9.72 14.09
C LEU A 728 -33.16 11.01 13.96
N ASN A 729 -32.69 12.03 13.22
CA ASN A 729 -33.32 13.36 13.14
C ASN A 729 -33.88 13.72 11.75
N HIS A 730 -34.10 12.71 10.90
CA HIS A 730 -34.73 12.86 9.58
C HIS A 730 -36.22 13.29 9.64
N GLN A 731 -36.76 13.53 10.83
CA GLN A 731 -38.17 13.85 11.05
C GLN A 731 -38.56 15.32 10.85
N LYS A 732 -37.66 16.28 10.55
CA LYS A 732 -38.08 17.71 10.46
C LYS A 732 -37.58 18.62 9.34
N ASN A 733 -36.50 18.34 8.57
CA ASN A 733 -36.08 19.24 7.49
C ASN A 733 -35.58 18.50 6.24
N GLN A 734 -36.04 18.96 5.07
CA GLN A 734 -35.68 18.45 3.74
C GLN A 734 -34.18 18.69 3.49
N PHE A 735 -33.38 17.62 3.39
CA PHE A 735 -32.01 17.69 2.89
C PHE A 735 -31.84 16.74 1.72
N THR A 736 -31.16 17.23 0.68
CA THR A 736 -30.95 16.49 -0.57
C THR A 736 -29.63 15.72 -0.53
N ALA A 737 -29.45 14.73 -1.39
CA ALA A 737 -28.17 14.01 -1.55
C ALA A 737 -26.96 14.96 -1.73
N LYS A 738 -27.20 16.17 -2.25
CA LYS A 738 -26.22 17.24 -2.44
C LYS A 738 -25.61 17.77 -1.12
N ASP A 739 -26.32 17.63 0.00
CA ASP A 739 -25.91 18.15 1.33
C ASP A 739 -25.09 17.12 2.14
N ILE A 740 -25.22 15.83 1.81
CA ILE A 740 -24.64 14.71 2.56
C ILE A 740 -23.33 14.23 1.91
N THR A 741 -23.27 14.20 0.57
CA THR A 741 -22.08 13.73 -0.16
C THR A 741 -20.79 14.49 0.20
N PRO A 742 -20.78 15.83 0.36
CA PRO A 742 -19.57 16.55 0.76
C PRO A 742 -19.08 16.18 2.17
N LYS A 743 -20.00 15.88 3.09
CA LYS A 743 -19.67 15.50 4.48
C LYS A 743 -19.09 14.08 4.56
N ILE A 744 -19.60 13.16 3.74
CA ILE A 744 -19.05 11.81 3.59
C ILE A 744 -17.66 11.87 2.94
N SER A 745 -17.49 12.63 1.86
CA SER A 745 -16.17 12.78 1.22
C SER A 745 -15.16 13.47 2.15
N LEU A 746 -15.58 14.41 3.01
CA LEU A 746 -14.71 15.00 4.03
C LEU A 746 -14.28 13.97 5.08
N LEU A 747 -15.17 13.04 5.47
CA LEU A 747 -14.86 11.95 6.41
C LEU A 747 -13.93 10.91 5.79
N GLU A 748 -14.16 10.54 4.53
CA GLU A 748 -13.28 9.65 3.77
C GLU A 748 -11.87 10.24 3.63
N ASN A 749 -11.78 11.55 3.35
CA ASN A 749 -10.50 12.26 3.26
C ASN A 749 -9.77 12.32 4.60
N LYS A 750 -10.48 12.64 5.70
CA LYS A 750 -9.89 12.65 7.06
C LYS A 750 -9.44 11.25 7.51
N LEU A 751 -10.20 10.22 7.15
CA LEU A 751 -9.84 8.82 7.44
C LEU A 751 -8.60 8.39 6.63
N ASN A 752 -8.50 8.80 5.36
CA ASN A 752 -7.30 8.58 4.54
C ASN A 752 -6.08 9.35 5.06
N GLU A 753 -6.24 10.59 5.55
CA GLU A 753 -5.15 11.37 6.14
C GLU A 753 -4.53 10.66 7.36
N ILE A 754 -5.38 10.07 8.22
CA ILE A 754 -4.93 9.30 9.37
C ILE A 754 -4.21 8.01 8.94
N ASN A 755 -4.83 7.25 8.02
CA ASN A 755 -4.39 5.89 7.69
C ASN A 755 -3.18 5.83 6.74
N GLN A 756 -3.10 6.73 5.75
CA GLN A 756 -2.02 6.70 4.76
C GLN A 756 -0.83 7.59 5.14
N TYR A 757 -1.04 8.62 5.95
CA TYR A 757 -0.01 9.61 6.22
C TYR A 757 0.38 9.67 7.70
N LEU A 758 -0.56 9.87 8.63
CA LEU A 758 -0.20 10.12 10.03
C LEU A 758 0.28 8.85 10.76
N LEU A 759 -0.42 7.71 10.62
CA LEU A 759 -0.07 6.46 11.30
C LEU A 759 1.29 5.89 10.87
N PRO A 760 1.61 5.75 9.57
CA PRO A 760 2.92 5.25 9.13
C PRO A 760 4.08 6.14 9.59
N ILE A 761 3.90 7.47 9.53
CA ILE A 761 4.91 8.44 9.97
C ILE A 761 5.14 8.37 11.48
N ILE A 762 4.09 8.22 12.28
CA ILE A 762 4.20 8.04 13.74
C ILE A 762 4.94 6.75 14.06
N LYS A 763 4.64 5.64 13.36
CA LYS A 763 5.28 4.33 13.55
C LYS A 763 6.77 4.35 13.23
N GLU A 764 7.13 4.85 12.05
CA GLU A 764 8.52 4.92 11.59
C GLU A 764 9.37 5.80 12.52
N LYS A 765 8.84 6.97 12.88
CA LYS A 765 9.54 7.91 13.77
C LYS A 765 9.60 7.41 15.22
N ALA A 766 8.55 6.78 15.74
CA ALA A 766 8.53 6.27 17.12
C ALA A 766 9.43 5.05 17.31
N VAL A 767 9.44 4.09 16.37
CA VAL A 767 10.31 2.89 16.47
C VAL A 767 11.78 3.28 16.38
N SER A 768 12.14 4.14 15.43
CA SER A 768 13.52 4.65 15.30
C SER A 768 13.98 5.38 16.57
N LYS A 769 13.11 6.21 17.18
CA LYS A 769 13.45 6.99 18.36
C LYS A 769 13.44 6.18 19.66
N ILE A 770 12.64 5.12 19.78
CA ILE A 770 12.71 4.17 20.91
C ILE A 770 14.08 3.48 20.96
N SER A 771 14.62 3.04 19.81
CA SER A 771 15.96 2.45 19.76
C SER A 771 17.07 3.45 20.11
N GLU A 772 16.91 4.73 19.73
CA GLU A 772 17.85 5.79 20.11
C GLU A 772 17.76 6.13 21.60
N ILE A 773 16.55 6.16 22.18
CA ILE A 773 16.33 6.34 23.63
C ILE A 773 16.91 5.16 24.43
N GLU A 774 16.73 3.92 23.97
CA GLU A 774 17.29 2.73 24.64
C GLU A 774 18.83 2.73 24.63
N LYS A 775 19.43 3.18 23.53
CA LYS A 775 20.88 3.35 23.43
C LYS A 775 21.39 4.46 24.36
N ASN A 776 20.78 5.64 24.33
CA ASN A 776 21.18 6.76 25.17
C ASN A 776 20.98 6.47 26.67
N LYS A 777 19.88 5.81 27.03
CA LYS A 777 19.60 5.37 28.40
C LYS A 777 20.66 4.38 28.90
N LYS A 778 21.03 3.39 28.07
CA LYS A 778 22.06 2.41 28.42
C LYS A 778 23.44 3.05 28.59
N GLU A 779 23.81 3.98 27.71
CA GLU A 779 25.06 4.74 27.84
C GLU A 779 25.09 5.62 29.11
N LEU A 780 23.97 6.22 29.51
CA LEU A 780 23.86 6.98 30.77
C LEU A 780 23.88 6.07 32.01
N GLU A 781 23.22 4.91 31.97
CA GLU A 781 23.23 3.90 33.04
C GLU A 781 24.64 3.31 33.26
N ASP A 782 25.39 3.10 32.17
CA ASP A 782 26.78 2.63 32.22
C ASP A 782 27.72 3.71 32.81
N ILE A 783 27.43 5.00 32.60
CA ILE A 783 28.16 6.12 33.23
C ILE A 783 27.88 6.20 34.74
N ILE A 784 26.63 6.02 35.19
CA ILE A 784 26.27 6.02 36.62
C ILE A 784 26.95 4.88 37.42
N ARG A 785 27.23 3.75 36.75
CA ARG A 785 27.93 2.60 37.34
C ARG A 785 29.43 2.84 37.54
N SER A 786 30.02 3.84 36.88
CA SER A 786 31.37 4.33 37.16
C SER A 786 31.33 5.35 38.30
N ASN A 787 32.28 5.32 39.25
CA ASN A 787 32.22 6.09 40.51
C ASN A 787 32.23 7.63 40.32
N PHE A 788 31.05 8.24 40.14
CA PHE A 788 30.80 9.69 40.08
C PHE A 788 30.35 10.29 41.43
N TYR A 789 30.63 11.59 41.65
CA TYR A 789 30.19 12.36 42.82
C TYR A 789 28.66 12.38 42.99
N LEU A 790 28.18 12.42 44.24
CA LEU A 790 26.78 12.25 44.64
C LEU A 790 25.79 13.28 44.04
N TRP A 791 26.24 14.51 43.75
CA TRP A 791 25.36 15.59 43.29
C TRP A 791 25.01 15.48 41.80
N GLU A 792 25.95 15.08 40.93
CA GLU A 792 25.70 14.93 39.48
C GLU A 792 24.94 13.62 39.14
N LYS A 793 24.96 12.62 40.03
CA LYS A 793 24.11 11.42 39.91
C LYS A 793 22.61 11.76 39.97
N VAL A 794 22.21 12.85 40.63
CA VAL A 794 20.80 13.23 40.77
C VAL A 794 20.27 13.78 39.43
N GLU A 795 20.99 14.70 38.80
CA GLU A 795 20.67 15.23 37.47
C GLU A 795 20.59 14.14 36.39
N ILE A 796 21.57 13.23 36.34
CA ILE A 796 21.58 12.15 35.34
C ILE A 796 20.42 11.17 35.57
N ASN A 797 20.11 10.83 36.84
CA ASN A 797 18.96 9.99 37.16
C ASN A 797 17.63 10.65 36.78
N LYS A 798 17.50 11.97 36.93
CA LYS A 798 16.32 12.72 36.48
C LYS A 798 16.09 12.54 34.98
N TYR A 799 17.15 12.64 34.16
CA TYR A 799 17.05 12.43 32.72
C TYR A 799 16.78 10.98 32.32
N ILE A 800 17.36 10.01 33.03
CA ILE A 800 17.04 8.59 32.81
C ILE A 800 15.54 8.35 33.11
N SER A 801 14.99 8.96 34.17
CA SER A 801 13.56 8.90 34.46
C SER A 801 12.71 9.59 33.40
N GLU A 802 13.09 10.78 32.91
CA GLU A 802 12.37 11.48 31.85
C GLU A 802 12.40 10.71 30.52
N LEU A 803 13.56 10.18 30.10
CA LEU A 803 13.69 9.32 28.93
C LEU A 803 12.87 8.02 29.07
N THR A 804 12.83 7.45 30.27
CA THR A 804 11.99 6.27 30.55
C THR A 804 10.50 6.60 30.44
N ASN A 805 10.08 7.75 30.96
CA ASN A 805 8.70 8.22 30.81
C ASN A 805 8.35 8.49 29.34
N LYS A 806 9.25 9.09 28.56
CA LYS A 806 9.07 9.30 27.12
C LYS A 806 9.06 8.00 26.31
N GLN A 807 9.85 7.00 26.72
CA GLN A 807 9.79 5.66 26.14
C GLN A 807 8.43 4.98 26.40
N VAL A 808 7.89 5.15 27.61
CA VAL A 808 6.53 4.68 27.96
C VAL A 808 5.46 5.41 27.15
N GLU A 809 5.60 6.74 26.97
CA GLU A 809 4.71 7.57 26.15
C GLU A 809 4.72 7.13 24.67
N LEU A 810 5.90 6.90 24.08
CA LEU A 810 6.05 6.40 22.71
C LEU A 810 5.50 4.97 22.55
N ARG A 811 5.74 4.08 23.52
CA ARG A 811 5.16 2.72 23.51
C ARG A 811 3.64 2.75 23.68
N SER A 812 3.09 3.71 24.43
CA SER A 812 1.65 3.95 24.52
C SER A 812 1.04 4.40 23.19
N ASN A 813 1.74 5.26 22.44
CA ASN A 813 1.32 5.70 21.10
C ASN A 813 1.33 4.56 20.07
N ILE A 814 2.30 3.63 20.15
CA ILE A 814 2.28 2.38 19.36
C ILE A 814 1.10 1.49 19.78
N ASN A 815 0.73 1.46 21.06
CA ASN A 815 -0.41 0.68 21.53
C ASN A 815 -1.77 1.31 21.15
N PHE A 816 -1.82 2.64 20.92
CA PHE A 816 -2.97 3.32 20.33
C PHE A 816 -3.24 2.86 18.90
N GLU A 817 -2.20 2.60 18.10
CA GLU A 817 -2.30 2.01 16.75
C GLU A 817 -2.96 0.62 16.80
N ASN A 818 -2.49 -0.29 17.66
CA ASN A 818 -3.12 -1.62 17.81
C ASN A 818 -4.59 -1.55 18.22
N LYS A 819 -4.95 -0.60 19.11
CA LYS A 819 -6.35 -0.34 19.48
C LYS A 819 -7.13 0.33 18.35
N TRP A 820 -6.48 1.15 17.51
CA TRP A 820 -7.10 1.81 16.36
C TRP A 820 -7.32 0.84 15.20
N GLU A 821 -6.39 -0.06 14.91
CA GLU A 821 -6.57 -1.13 13.91
C GLU A 821 -7.70 -2.07 14.31
N SER A 822 -7.86 -2.41 15.59
CA SER A 822 -9.05 -3.13 16.08
C SER A 822 -10.37 -2.34 15.90
N ILE A 823 -10.35 -1.02 16.12
CA ILE A 823 -11.52 -0.14 15.88
C ILE A 823 -11.78 0.06 14.39
N LYS A 824 -10.73 0.10 13.56
CA LYS A 824 -10.77 0.17 12.10
C LYS A 824 -11.35 -1.11 11.53
N ASP A 825 -10.92 -2.28 11.98
CA ASP A 825 -11.52 -3.56 11.60
C ASP A 825 -13.00 -3.58 11.99
N THR A 826 -13.36 -2.97 13.12
CA THR A 826 -14.78 -2.80 13.50
C THR A 826 -15.52 -1.79 12.61
N LEU A 827 -14.86 -0.74 12.11
CA LEU A 827 -15.42 0.28 11.19
C LEU A 827 -15.51 -0.20 9.73
N ASP A 828 -14.55 -0.99 9.28
CA ASP A 828 -14.51 -1.66 7.98
C ASP A 828 -15.51 -2.84 7.96
N ASN A 829 -15.63 -3.60 9.06
CA ASN A 829 -16.67 -4.63 9.24
C ASN A 829 -18.09 -4.06 9.43
N LEU A 830 -18.23 -2.78 9.78
CA LEU A 830 -19.53 -2.10 9.79
C LEU A 830 -20.07 -1.84 8.37
N ASN A 831 -19.30 -2.18 7.34
CA ASN A 831 -19.70 -2.17 5.93
C ASN A 831 -20.47 -0.90 5.56
N ILE A 832 -19.94 0.26 6.00
CA ILE A 832 -20.62 1.54 5.88
C ILE A 832 -20.87 1.88 4.41
N LYS A 833 -20.06 1.38 3.47
CA LYS A 833 -20.25 1.60 2.04
C LYS A 833 -21.45 0.82 1.48
N GLU A 834 -21.62 -0.44 1.88
CA GLU A 834 -22.71 -1.30 1.42
C GLU A 834 -24.00 -1.01 2.21
N ASN A 835 -23.91 -0.75 3.52
CA ASN A 835 -25.03 -0.31 4.34
C ASN A 835 -25.51 1.11 3.99
N VAL A 836 -24.64 2.06 3.60
CA VAL A 836 -25.06 3.38 3.10
C VAL A 836 -25.58 3.28 1.65
N SER A 837 -25.12 2.33 0.84
CA SER A 837 -25.69 2.08 -0.49
C SER A 837 -27.07 1.43 -0.41
N LEU A 838 -27.26 0.48 0.52
CA LEU A 838 -28.55 -0.15 0.84
C LEU A 838 -29.48 0.84 1.56
N LEU A 839 -29.00 1.66 2.50
CA LEU A 839 -29.77 2.78 3.06
C LEU A 839 -30.06 3.84 1.99
N LYS A 840 -29.17 4.10 1.02
CA LYS A 840 -29.47 4.99 -0.12
C LYS A 840 -30.55 4.42 -1.00
N GLU A 841 -30.52 3.14 -1.36
CA GLU A 841 -31.60 2.51 -2.13
C GLU A 841 -32.92 2.49 -1.34
N VAL A 842 -32.88 2.14 -0.05
CA VAL A 842 -34.07 2.12 0.80
C VAL A 842 -34.61 3.53 1.04
N ILE A 843 -33.77 4.55 1.28
CA ILE A 843 -34.18 5.95 1.51
C ILE A 843 -34.61 6.65 0.21
N ILE A 844 -33.96 6.38 -0.93
CA ILE A 844 -34.34 6.96 -2.23
C ILE A 844 -35.66 6.34 -2.71
N ASN A 845 -35.86 5.03 -2.52
CA ASN A 845 -37.13 4.39 -2.84
C ASN A 845 -38.25 4.79 -1.85
N ASN A 846 -37.93 5.00 -0.57
CA ASN A 846 -38.90 5.45 0.44
C ASN A 846 -39.23 6.94 0.29
N SER A 847 -38.31 7.82 -0.09
CA SER A 847 -38.59 9.26 -0.30
C SER A 847 -39.47 9.52 -1.53
N ASN A 848 -39.29 8.75 -2.61
CA ASN A 848 -40.16 8.83 -3.78
C ASN A 848 -41.56 8.25 -3.50
N ALA A 849 -41.63 7.14 -2.77
CA ALA A 849 -42.90 6.58 -2.30
C ALA A 849 -43.62 7.56 -1.37
N GLN A 850 -42.91 8.16 -0.40
CA GLN A 850 -43.47 9.07 0.60
C GLN A 850 -43.88 10.42 0.00
N TYR A 851 -43.18 10.92 -1.04
CA TYR A 851 -43.60 12.10 -1.81
C TYR A 851 -44.89 11.84 -2.62
N SER A 852 -44.96 10.71 -3.34
CA SER A 852 -46.17 10.32 -4.09
C SER A 852 -47.36 10.06 -3.16
N ILE A 853 -47.12 9.40 -2.03
CA ILE A 853 -48.11 9.15 -0.97
C ILE A 853 -48.62 10.45 -0.36
N ASN A 854 -47.74 11.39 0.02
CA ASN A 854 -48.15 12.67 0.59
C ASN A 854 -48.94 13.54 -0.40
N ARG A 855 -48.63 13.46 -1.69
CA ARG A 855 -49.33 14.19 -2.75
C ARG A 855 -50.70 13.57 -3.09
N ILE A 856 -50.84 12.26 -2.96
CA ILE A 856 -52.15 11.58 -3.01
C ILE A 856 -53.02 12.01 -1.82
N LEU A 857 -52.45 12.05 -0.62
CA LEU A 857 -53.16 12.45 0.60
C LEU A 857 -53.71 13.88 0.58
N SER A 858 -53.04 14.83 -0.11
CA SER A 858 -53.53 16.21 -0.24
C SER A 858 -54.57 16.38 -1.35
N THR A 859 -54.48 15.59 -2.42
CA THR A 859 -55.27 15.78 -3.66
C THR A 859 -56.60 15.05 -3.61
N VAL A 860 -56.65 13.90 -2.95
CA VAL A 860 -57.83 13.03 -2.88
C VAL A 860 -59.01 13.65 -2.11
N PRO A 861 -58.83 14.30 -0.95
CA PRO A 861 -59.94 14.97 -0.24
C PRO A 861 -60.53 16.14 -1.03
N GLU A 862 -59.71 16.84 -1.82
CA GLU A 862 -60.19 17.89 -2.74
C GLU A 862 -61.02 17.29 -3.88
N PHE A 863 -60.58 16.20 -4.50
CA PHE A 863 -61.34 15.50 -5.53
C PHE A 863 -62.74 15.08 -5.03
N ILE A 864 -62.84 14.55 -3.80
CA ILE A 864 -64.11 14.19 -3.17
C ILE A 864 -65.00 15.42 -2.99
N LYS A 865 -64.46 16.54 -2.51
CA LYS A 865 -65.22 17.80 -2.35
C LYS A 865 -65.75 18.33 -3.68
N VAL A 866 -64.97 18.27 -4.75
CA VAL A 866 -65.41 18.76 -6.07
C VAL A 866 -66.45 17.79 -6.68
N ALA A 867 -66.27 16.47 -6.55
CA ALA A 867 -67.23 15.48 -7.04
C ALA A 867 -68.63 15.61 -6.39
N GLN A 868 -68.69 16.00 -5.11
CA GLN A 868 -69.94 16.23 -4.36
C GLN A 868 -70.79 17.40 -4.89
N THR A 869 -70.20 18.31 -5.68
CA THR A 869 -70.91 19.47 -6.25
C THR A 869 -71.59 19.18 -7.58
N THR A 870 -71.49 17.96 -8.10
CA THR A 870 -72.06 17.57 -9.40
C THR A 870 -73.50 17.10 -9.36
N ARG A 871 -74.16 17.15 -10.52
CA ARG A 871 -75.47 16.52 -10.79
C ARG A 871 -75.36 15.09 -11.35
N SER A 872 -74.16 14.53 -11.57
CA SER A 872 -74.02 13.15 -12.07
C SER A 872 -74.14 12.14 -10.93
N ASN A 873 -75.14 11.27 -11.04
CA ASN A 873 -75.39 10.22 -10.05
C ASN A 873 -74.30 9.13 -10.09
N ASN A 874 -73.68 8.83 -11.24
CA ASN A 874 -72.61 7.84 -11.29
C ASN A 874 -71.28 8.39 -10.77
N LEU A 875 -70.97 9.68 -11.00
CA LEU A 875 -69.83 10.36 -10.35
C LEU A 875 -70.00 10.42 -8.84
N ARG A 876 -71.22 10.72 -8.37
CA ARG A 876 -71.53 10.74 -6.94
C ARG A 876 -71.45 9.35 -6.32
N SER A 877 -71.97 8.33 -7.01
CA SER A 877 -71.84 6.92 -6.61
C SER A 877 -70.38 6.45 -6.60
N LEU A 878 -69.60 6.79 -7.63
CA LEU A 878 -68.17 6.48 -7.68
C LEU A 878 -67.43 7.18 -6.53
N ALA A 879 -67.74 8.45 -6.26
CA ALA A 879 -67.10 9.22 -5.20
C ALA A 879 -67.50 8.75 -3.79
N GLU A 880 -68.78 8.49 -3.52
CA GLU A 880 -69.29 8.22 -2.17
C GLU A 880 -69.35 6.73 -1.80
N ILE A 881 -69.61 5.85 -2.76
CA ILE A 881 -69.84 4.41 -2.51
C ILE A 881 -68.57 3.60 -2.77
N GLN A 882 -67.73 3.99 -3.74
CA GLN A 882 -66.51 3.23 -4.07
C GLN A 882 -65.22 3.93 -3.67
N PHE A 883 -65.00 5.18 -4.07
CA PHE A 883 -63.74 5.86 -3.76
C PHE A 883 -63.65 6.20 -2.28
N LYS A 884 -64.68 6.81 -1.67
CA LYS A 884 -64.61 7.24 -0.27
C LYS A 884 -64.28 6.10 0.71
N PRO A 885 -64.89 4.90 0.66
CA PRO A 885 -64.52 3.80 1.55
C PRO A 885 -63.12 3.25 1.27
N THR A 886 -62.76 3.01 0.01
CA THR A 886 -61.45 2.45 -0.36
C THR A 886 -60.31 3.42 -0.04
N LEU A 887 -60.54 4.73 -0.18
CA LEU A 887 -59.58 5.77 0.19
C LEU A 887 -59.44 5.93 1.71
N LEU A 888 -60.51 5.75 2.49
CA LEU A 888 -60.43 5.72 3.96
C LEU A 888 -59.65 4.49 4.45
N ASP A 889 -59.80 3.34 3.80
CA ASP A 889 -59.02 2.13 4.07
C ASP A 889 -57.53 2.33 3.72
N ILE A 890 -57.22 3.00 2.61
CA ILE A 890 -55.84 3.36 2.25
C ILE A 890 -55.23 4.32 3.27
N ASP A 891 -55.95 5.37 3.67
CA ASP A 891 -55.51 6.34 4.67
C ASP A 891 -55.26 5.66 6.04
N LYS A 892 -56.13 4.74 6.46
CA LYS A 892 -55.97 3.96 7.69
C LYS A 892 -54.72 3.06 7.64
N ASN A 893 -54.58 2.26 6.59
CA ASN A 893 -53.42 1.36 6.43
C ASN A 893 -52.11 2.17 6.34
N LEU A 894 -52.15 3.33 5.69
CA LEU A 894 -51.00 4.22 5.60
C LEU A 894 -50.62 4.84 6.96
N LYS A 895 -51.59 5.25 7.77
CA LYS A 895 -51.35 5.71 9.15
C LYS A 895 -50.72 4.63 10.02
N GLU A 896 -51.13 3.38 9.85
CA GLU A 896 -50.52 2.23 10.53
C GLU A 896 -49.11 1.91 10.03
N VAL A 897 -48.87 1.97 8.71
CA VAL A 897 -47.51 1.86 8.12
C VAL A 897 -46.60 2.94 8.71
N LYS A 898 -47.07 4.19 8.74
CA LYS A 898 -46.34 5.32 9.32
C LYS A 898 -46.08 5.11 10.81
N LYS A 899 -47.07 4.64 11.58
CA LYS A 899 -46.91 4.32 13.00
C LYS A 899 -45.87 3.23 13.25
N ILE A 900 -45.90 2.15 12.46
CA ILE A 900 -44.91 1.05 12.55
C ILE A 900 -43.50 1.56 12.23
N LEU A 901 -43.37 2.46 11.26
CA LEU A 901 -42.09 3.07 10.86
C LEU A 901 -41.58 4.12 11.88
N ASP A 902 -42.49 4.89 12.49
CA ASP A 902 -42.14 5.96 13.43
C ASP A 902 -41.87 5.44 14.86
N GLU A 903 -42.54 4.37 15.31
CA GLU A 903 -42.44 3.87 16.70
C GLU A 903 -41.33 2.81 16.90
N ASN A 904 -40.84 2.16 15.83
CA ASN A 904 -39.85 1.07 15.93
C ASN A 904 -38.45 1.51 15.50
N LYS A 905 -37.60 1.87 16.48
CA LYS A 905 -36.20 2.28 16.28
C LYS A 905 -35.27 1.19 15.70
N THR A 906 -35.74 -0.07 15.65
CA THR A 906 -35.06 -1.22 15.01
C THR A 906 -36.11 -2.14 14.38
N LEU A 907 -35.92 -2.49 13.10
CA LEU A 907 -36.75 -3.44 12.36
C LEU A 907 -36.41 -4.88 12.78
N ASN A 908 -37.09 -5.39 13.82
CA ASN A 908 -37.09 -6.83 14.12
C ASN A 908 -37.99 -7.59 13.12
N SER A 909 -37.87 -8.92 13.05
CA SER A 909 -38.61 -9.74 12.07
C SER A 909 -40.12 -9.55 12.14
N ASP A 910 -40.66 -9.34 13.34
CA ASP A 910 -42.09 -9.21 13.58
C ASP A 910 -42.62 -7.86 13.06
N ASN A 911 -41.84 -6.80 13.19
CA ASN A 911 -42.18 -5.48 12.66
C ASN A 911 -42.04 -5.44 11.14
N ILE A 912 -41.08 -6.17 10.55
CA ILE A 912 -40.97 -6.33 9.09
C ILE A 912 -42.16 -7.10 8.54
N ALA A 913 -42.59 -8.18 9.20
CA ALA A 913 -43.75 -8.95 8.78
C ALA A 913 -45.04 -8.09 8.80
N LYS A 914 -45.27 -7.33 9.89
CA LYS A 914 -46.41 -6.40 9.99
C LYS A 914 -46.34 -5.27 8.97
N LEU A 915 -45.16 -4.71 8.71
CA LEU A 915 -44.96 -3.68 7.69
C LEU A 915 -45.28 -4.22 6.28
N ASN A 916 -44.78 -5.41 5.95
CA ASN A 916 -45.05 -6.07 4.66
C ASN A 916 -46.54 -6.37 4.47
N GLU A 917 -47.23 -6.81 5.52
CA GLU A 917 -48.68 -7.03 5.50
C GLU A 917 -49.45 -5.73 5.20
N LYS A 918 -49.09 -4.63 5.86
CA LYS A 918 -49.77 -3.34 5.68
C LYS A 918 -49.46 -2.69 4.33
N ILE A 919 -48.24 -2.84 3.82
CA ILE A 919 -47.87 -2.42 2.45
C ILE A 919 -48.66 -3.23 1.43
N ARG A 920 -48.77 -4.54 1.60
CA ARG A 920 -49.56 -5.41 0.71
C ARG A 920 -51.04 -5.00 0.68
N LEU A 921 -51.64 -4.74 1.84
CA LEU A 921 -53.03 -4.24 1.93
C LEU A 921 -53.20 -2.88 1.22
N LEU A 922 -52.21 -1.99 1.30
CA LEU A 922 -52.23 -0.71 0.60
C LEU A 922 -52.16 -0.88 -0.93
N VAL A 923 -51.34 -1.82 -1.42
CA VAL A 923 -51.26 -2.16 -2.86
C VAL A 923 -52.57 -2.76 -3.36
N ASP A 924 -53.17 -3.69 -2.61
CA ASP A 924 -54.42 -4.35 -2.98
C ASP A 924 -55.58 -3.33 -3.07
N ARG A 925 -55.68 -2.40 -2.10
CA ARG A 925 -56.68 -1.32 -2.14
C ARG A 925 -56.44 -0.29 -3.24
N SER A 926 -55.18 -0.01 -3.58
CA SER A 926 -54.84 0.88 -4.70
C SER A 926 -55.23 0.25 -6.05
N ARG A 927 -55.12 -1.08 -6.18
CA ARG A 927 -55.60 -1.82 -7.35
C ARG A 927 -57.12 -1.76 -7.48
N GLU A 928 -57.85 -1.89 -6.37
CA GLU A 928 -59.31 -1.76 -6.32
C GLU A 928 -59.77 -0.38 -6.83
N LEU A 929 -59.12 0.71 -6.38
CA LEU A 929 -59.38 2.07 -6.88
C LEU A 929 -59.15 2.22 -8.39
N LYS A 930 -58.09 1.60 -8.91
CA LYS A 930 -57.77 1.60 -10.35
C LYS A 930 -58.82 0.85 -11.16
N GLU A 931 -59.38 -0.23 -10.63
CA GLU A 931 -60.46 -0.99 -11.27
C GLU A 931 -61.78 -0.23 -11.23
N SER A 932 -62.10 0.46 -10.13
CA SER A 932 -63.24 1.36 -10.02
C SER A 932 -63.14 2.55 -11.00
N LEU A 933 -61.95 3.14 -11.18
CA LEU A 933 -61.69 4.16 -12.21
C LEU A 933 -61.93 3.62 -13.62
N ARG A 934 -61.40 2.43 -13.93
CA ARG A 934 -61.62 1.77 -15.23
C ARG A 934 -63.08 1.39 -15.47
N TRP A 935 -63.83 1.08 -14.43
CA TRP A 935 -65.27 0.83 -14.54
C TRP A 935 -66.01 2.13 -14.86
N PHE A 936 -65.68 3.23 -14.20
CA PHE A 936 -66.25 4.54 -14.47
C PHE A 936 -65.94 5.04 -15.90
N ASP A 937 -64.69 4.88 -16.35
CA ASP A 937 -64.27 5.25 -17.71
C ASP A 937 -65.07 4.50 -18.80
N ARG A 938 -65.52 3.27 -18.48
CA ARG A 938 -66.36 2.47 -19.38
C ARG A 938 -67.82 2.91 -19.42
N GLN A 939 -68.29 3.71 -18.45
CA GLN A 939 -69.65 4.26 -18.45
C GLN A 939 -69.82 5.45 -19.41
N ASN A 940 -68.73 5.95 -20.02
CA ASN A 940 -68.75 7.01 -21.05
C ASN A 940 -69.51 8.29 -20.60
N GLU A 941 -69.43 8.65 -19.32
CA GLU A 941 -70.07 9.86 -18.81
C GLU A 941 -69.38 11.12 -19.34
N ASN A 942 -70.18 12.04 -19.90
CA ASN A 942 -69.69 13.31 -20.39
C ASN A 942 -69.57 14.32 -19.24
N ILE A 943 -68.40 14.37 -18.59
CA ILE A 943 -68.11 15.34 -17.53
C ILE A 943 -67.85 16.70 -18.18
N SER A 944 -68.85 17.58 -18.17
CA SER A 944 -68.74 18.94 -18.73
C SER A 944 -67.98 19.93 -17.83
N ASP A 945 -67.82 19.63 -16.53
CA ASP A 945 -67.07 20.48 -15.61
C ASP A 945 -65.55 20.22 -15.70
N GLN A 946 -64.83 21.20 -16.25
CA GLN A 946 -63.40 21.12 -16.47
C GLN A 946 -62.58 21.03 -15.17
N ARG A 947 -63.06 21.56 -14.04
CA ARG A 947 -62.35 21.45 -12.75
C ARG A 947 -62.32 20.00 -12.27
N ILE A 948 -63.42 19.28 -12.50
CA ILE A 948 -63.58 17.87 -12.12
C ILE A 948 -62.73 16.99 -13.01
N LYS A 949 -62.72 17.27 -14.31
CA LYS A 949 -61.88 16.57 -15.28
C LYS A 949 -60.40 16.70 -14.92
N ASN A 950 -59.94 17.91 -14.64
CA ASN A 950 -58.55 18.17 -14.26
C ASN A 950 -58.17 17.46 -12.95
N LYS A 951 -59.06 17.43 -11.94
CA LYS A 951 -58.80 16.71 -10.68
C LYS A 951 -58.89 15.20 -10.81
N LEU A 952 -59.75 14.67 -11.68
CA LEU A 952 -59.81 13.25 -12.01
C LEU A 952 -58.52 12.80 -12.72
N ASP A 953 -58.00 13.62 -13.64
CA ASP A 953 -56.74 13.36 -14.32
C ASP A 953 -55.53 13.46 -13.38
N GLU A 954 -55.55 14.39 -12.43
CA GLU A 954 -54.54 14.47 -11.37
C GLU A 954 -54.55 13.21 -10.47
N VAL A 955 -55.73 12.71 -10.10
CA VAL A 955 -55.88 11.45 -9.34
C VAL A 955 -55.41 10.24 -10.18
N ARG A 956 -55.71 10.20 -11.48
CA ARG A 956 -55.23 9.14 -12.40
C ARG A 956 -53.71 9.10 -12.49
N GLU A 957 -53.08 10.26 -12.62
CA GLU A 957 -51.63 10.35 -12.74
C GLU A 957 -50.93 10.01 -11.42
N LEU A 958 -51.52 10.41 -10.29
CA LEU A 958 -51.01 10.06 -8.96
C LEU A 958 -51.13 8.55 -8.67
N LEU A 959 -52.24 7.91 -9.03
CA LEU A 959 -52.42 6.44 -8.92
C LEU A 959 -51.56 5.62 -9.89
N LYS A 960 -50.94 6.26 -10.88
CA LYS A 960 -50.00 5.63 -11.82
C LYS A 960 -48.57 5.65 -11.27
N ASN A 961 -48.28 6.59 -10.36
CA ASN A 961 -46.96 6.80 -9.74
C ASN A 961 -46.80 6.07 -8.40
N VAL A 962 -47.90 5.70 -7.73
CA VAL A 962 -47.93 4.71 -6.64
C VAL A 962 -48.07 3.32 -7.21
#